data_AF-A0A259K2E9-F1
#
_entry.id   AF-A0A259K2E9-F1
#
_cell.length_a   1.000
_cell.length_b   1.000
_cell.length_c   1.000
_cell.angle_alpha   90.00
_cell.angle_beta   90.00
_cell.angle_gamma   90.00
#
_symmetry.space_group_name_H-M   'P 1'
#
loop_
_entity.id
_entity.type
_entity.pdbx_description
1 polymer ?
#
loop_
_entity_poly.entity_id
_entity_poly.type
_entity_poly.pdbx_seq_one_letter_code
_entity_poly.pdbx_strand_id
1 'polypeptide(L)'
;MANPFLRRATEYVRDDASFLSIVSPAPLTTFLATSKSKDDMFEVPVRIIGAPGSGKTMLATLAEFHMVETILSDETNPTNRTLADALAQAGFLRDGKPSVAAVRVPMESEYRDFWELSYDPLVKTKLAFWLVQARAMLGLIRNLTVNRTRSIEAIEFVPRANYEAHLEQIGGLTAVGIRDRALAVQRAIYSVGAGLREPKLEDLPGDATAPYAPFDAISGIRVEWQGETIEMNPLVMLDDVHALHHDQLEAMFGMLSHREMKFGRWMMMRLDALSPGMVMRSPARQPTHNRATGRDFRDIRMQGDGAEKKDNSRKQFRTMARDMAKRYLPMVEGLRNRNATDIDRLVPGQPPSMTLGQLRELEDRVAKDQNKLKIGPSRRKEIDAIVEDYIRRTKSYDDGPEVALAMKRILLHRYAVRIARSTPSLFEDMDPEPKTPLKADSDVAHGARLHLHHEFGRPLHYGIDDVCDASNENAEVFLQFAGDLVANVETRAIRNNALALPAREQQSILITKAKSIMDAWSFPHAQRVRDLVDAIGRDCREESLLPNAPLGAGANAVAITEEEMESLSQEDELASVLKYAIANGAITIERNYGQGSKLWALIEVTGTVALVYGLTFNRGGFLPQKLDYLRRASGLIDA
;
A
#
# COMPACT_ATOMS: atom_id res chain seq x y z
N MET A 1 -14.18 23.14 -11.13
CA MET A 1 -13.85 22.79 -9.73
C MET A 1 -12.82 21.66 -9.76
N ALA A 2 -11.91 21.54 -8.79
CA ALA A 2 -10.90 20.47 -8.81
C ALA A 2 -11.54 19.10 -8.51
N ASN A 3 -11.12 18.05 -9.23
CA ASN A 3 -11.59 16.68 -8.97
C ASN A 3 -11.07 16.22 -7.59
N PRO A 4 -11.95 15.89 -6.62
CA PRO A 4 -11.58 15.53 -5.25
C PRO A 4 -10.72 14.26 -5.17
N PHE A 5 -10.80 13.37 -6.17
CA PHE A 5 -9.98 12.15 -6.24
C PHE A 5 -8.51 12.43 -6.55
N LEU A 6 -8.17 13.58 -7.12
CA LEU A 6 -6.80 13.91 -7.56
C LEU A 6 -5.98 14.68 -6.51
N ARG A 7 -6.51 14.85 -5.30
CA ARG A 7 -5.82 15.52 -4.18
C ARG A 7 -5.95 14.69 -2.91
N ARG A 8 -4.96 14.75 -2.04
CA ARG A 8 -5.01 14.01 -0.77
C ARG A 8 -6.04 14.65 0.16
N ALA A 9 -6.80 13.82 0.90
CA ALA A 9 -7.77 14.30 1.88
C ALA A 9 -7.16 15.29 2.89
N THR A 10 -5.93 15.02 3.33
CA THR A 10 -5.15 15.84 4.26
C THR A 10 -4.65 17.16 3.64
N GLU A 11 -4.67 17.30 2.31
CA GLU A 11 -4.29 18.52 1.58
C GLU A 11 -5.52 19.37 1.18
N TYR A 12 -6.70 18.75 1.08
CA TYR A 12 -7.92 19.38 0.56
C TYR A 12 -8.67 20.18 1.61
N VAL A 13 -8.56 19.79 2.88
CA VAL A 13 -9.50 20.21 3.91
C VAL A 13 -8.82 20.98 5.03
N ARG A 14 -9.28 22.22 5.25
CA ARG A 14 -8.81 23.11 6.32
C ARG A 14 -9.65 23.03 7.60
N ASP A 15 -10.79 22.34 7.55
CA ASP A 15 -11.77 22.25 8.62
C ASP A 15 -12.11 20.79 8.96
N ASP A 16 -12.11 20.46 10.24
CA ASP A 16 -12.22 19.10 10.76
C ASP A 16 -13.47 18.37 10.26
N ALA A 17 -14.63 19.05 10.24
CA ALA A 17 -15.90 18.44 9.83
C ALA A 17 -15.88 18.02 8.35
N SER A 18 -15.28 18.85 7.51
CA SER A 18 -15.10 18.55 6.08
C SER A 18 -14.16 17.35 5.88
N PHE A 19 -13.16 17.17 6.75
CA PHE A 19 -12.18 16.07 6.65
C PHE A 19 -12.84 14.76 7.07
N LEU A 20 -13.55 14.77 8.20
CA LEU A 20 -14.28 13.60 8.69
C LEU A 20 -15.34 13.10 7.69
N SER A 21 -15.93 14.00 6.90
CA SER A 21 -16.92 13.63 5.87
C SER A 21 -16.35 12.75 4.74
N ILE A 22 -15.07 12.90 4.40
CA ILE A 22 -14.43 12.24 3.26
C ILE A 22 -13.56 11.04 3.64
N VAL A 23 -13.27 10.88 4.92
CA VAL A 23 -12.35 9.86 5.42
C VAL A 23 -13.08 8.54 5.64
N SER A 24 -12.46 7.45 5.18
CA SER A 24 -12.94 6.09 5.47
C SER A 24 -12.44 5.63 6.84
N PRO A 25 -13.30 5.02 7.69
CA PRO A 25 -12.88 4.40 8.95
C PRO A 25 -12.08 3.10 8.76
N ALA A 26 -12.15 2.49 7.57
CA ALA A 26 -11.60 1.16 7.30
C ALA A 26 -10.08 1.01 7.54
N PRO A 27 -9.22 2.03 7.35
CA PRO A 27 -7.81 1.93 7.68
C PRO A 27 -7.53 1.70 9.17
N LEU A 28 -8.33 2.30 10.08
CA LEU A 28 -8.18 2.08 11.53
C LEU A 28 -8.44 0.61 11.89
N THR A 29 -9.49 0.02 11.32
CA THR A 29 -9.83 -1.37 11.60
C THR A 29 -8.87 -2.34 10.90
N THR A 30 -8.52 -2.06 9.65
CA THR A 30 -7.66 -2.94 8.84
C THR A 30 -6.25 -3.04 9.39
N PHE A 31 -5.64 -1.92 9.80
CA PHE A 31 -4.23 -1.89 10.18
C PHE A 31 -3.97 -1.94 11.68
N LEU A 32 -4.86 -1.38 12.51
CA LEU A 32 -4.65 -1.30 13.96
C LEU A 32 -5.46 -2.34 14.72
N ALA A 33 -6.76 -2.47 14.44
CA ALA A 33 -7.63 -3.37 15.21
C ALA A 33 -7.28 -4.85 15.03
N THR A 34 -6.75 -5.24 13.87
CA THR A 34 -6.32 -6.64 13.60
C THR A 34 -4.88 -6.92 14.06
N SER A 35 -4.17 -5.92 14.60
CA SER A 35 -2.79 -6.09 15.04
C SER A 35 -2.71 -6.99 16.27
N LYS A 36 -1.76 -7.94 16.25
CA LYS A 36 -1.47 -8.83 17.39
C LYS A 36 -0.94 -8.09 18.63
N SER A 37 -0.63 -6.79 18.51
CA SER A 37 -0.05 -5.97 19.57
C SER A 37 -0.98 -4.80 19.97
N LYS A 38 -2.29 -4.99 19.83
CA LYS A 38 -3.33 -3.99 20.15
C LYS A 38 -3.25 -3.45 21.59
N ASP A 39 -2.86 -4.28 22.56
CA ASP A 39 -2.84 -3.85 23.96
C ASP A 39 -1.55 -3.07 24.31
N ASP A 40 -0.46 -3.29 23.57
CA ASP A 40 0.86 -2.70 23.85
C ASP A 40 1.11 -1.40 23.07
N MET A 41 0.38 -1.15 21.97
CA MET A 41 0.70 -0.10 20.99
C MET A 41 0.68 1.34 21.53
N PHE A 42 0.11 1.56 22.70
CA PHE A 42 0.04 2.87 23.35
C PHE A 42 1.13 3.08 24.41
N GLU A 43 1.94 2.05 24.72
CA GLU A 43 3.02 2.14 25.70
C GLU A 43 4.39 1.75 25.12
N VAL A 44 4.44 0.99 24.03
CA VAL A 44 5.70 0.54 23.41
C VAL A 44 6.03 1.35 22.15
N PRO A 45 7.31 1.36 21.70
CA PRO A 45 7.67 1.89 20.40
C PRO A 45 7.05 1.04 19.29
N VAL A 46 6.32 1.71 18.39
CA VAL A 46 5.71 1.09 17.20
C VAL A 46 6.25 1.76 15.95
N ARG A 47 6.71 0.98 14.98
CA ARG A 47 7.00 1.46 13.62
C ARG A 47 5.82 1.16 12.71
N ILE A 48 5.26 2.20 12.11
CA ILE A 48 4.22 2.06 11.08
C ILE A 48 4.90 2.25 9.73
N ILE A 49 5.00 1.15 8.98
CA ILE A 49 5.75 1.09 7.73
C ILE A 49 4.77 0.93 6.58
N GLY A 50 4.87 1.78 5.56
CA GLY A 50 4.07 1.63 4.36
C GLY A 50 4.66 2.38 3.18
N ALA A 51 4.32 1.95 1.96
CA ALA A 51 4.68 2.67 0.74
C ALA A 51 4.12 4.11 0.74
N PRO A 52 4.63 4.98 -0.14
CA PRO A 52 4.02 6.28 -0.40
C PRO A 52 2.54 6.12 -0.75
N GLY A 53 1.68 6.97 -0.19
CA GLY A 53 0.24 6.92 -0.47
C GLY A 53 -0.57 5.84 0.25
N SER A 54 0.06 5.07 1.15
CA SER A 54 -0.64 4.04 1.94
C SER A 54 -1.65 4.57 2.97
N GLY A 55 -1.73 5.89 3.18
CA GLY A 55 -2.65 6.50 4.14
C GLY A 55 -2.11 6.70 5.57
N LYS A 56 -0.78 6.64 5.77
CA LYS A 56 -0.10 6.88 7.06
C LYS A 56 -0.54 8.19 7.73
N THR A 57 -0.32 9.32 7.06
CA THR A 57 -0.66 10.64 7.59
C THR A 57 -2.14 10.79 7.90
N MET A 58 -3.02 10.25 7.05
CA MET A 58 -4.47 10.26 7.30
C MET A 58 -4.83 9.47 8.57
N LEU A 59 -4.25 8.29 8.76
CA LEU A 59 -4.43 7.49 9.98
C LEU A 59 -3.92 8.24 11.22
N ALA A 60 -2.77 8.91 11.12
CA ALA A 60 -2.24 9.72 12.21
C ALA A 60 -3.16 10.89 12.56
N THR A 61 -3.67 11.61 11.56
CA THR A 61 -4.61 12.73 11.76
C THR A 61 -5.89 12.25 12.45
N LEU A 62 -6.51 11.17 11.98
CA LEU A 62 -7.71 10.60 12.62
C LEU A 62 -7.49 10.23 14.10
N ALA A 63 -6.29 9.78 14.44
CA ALA A 63 -5.94 9.36 15.78
C ALA A 63 -5.66 10.53 16.73
N GLU A 64 -5.42 11.75 16.23
CA GLU A 64 -5.16 12.91 17.06
C GLU A 64 -6.34 13.22 18.00
N PHE A 65 -6.04 13.60 19.24
CA PHE A 65 -7.08 13.77 20.26
C PHE A 65 -8.19 14.74 19.84
N HIS A 66 -7.85 15.86 19.19
CA HIS A 66 -8.85 16.84 18.75
C HIS A 66 -9.85 16.24 17.72
N MET A 67 -9.39 15.36 16.82
CA MET A 67 -10.27 14.63 15.90
C MET A 67 -11.19 13.68 16.66
N VAL A 68 -10.62 12.91 17.60
CA VAL A 68 -11.40 11.99 18.44
C VAL A 68 -12.49 12.73 19.21
N GLU A 69 -12.17 13.87 19.80
CA GLU A 69 -13.15 14.71 20.50
C GLU A 69 -14.22 15.27 19.56
N THR A 70 -13.84 15.76 18.38
CA THR A 70 -14.80 16.24 17.38
C THR A 70 -15.75 15.12 16.93
N ILE A 71 -15.25 13.89 16.73
CA ILE A 71 -16.05 12.72 16.38
C ILE A 71 -17.06 12.40 17.50
N LEU A 72 -16.63 12.38 18.76
CA LEU A 72 -17.49 12.06 19.91
C LEU A 72 -18.48 13.19 20.27
N SER A 73 -18.20 14.43 19.84
CA SER A 73 -19.10 15.58 20.09
C SER A 73 -20.41 15.52 19.30
N ASP A 74 -20.45 14.78 18.18
CA ASP A 74 -21.65 14.60 17.36
C ASP A 74 -21.79 13.14 16.88
N GLU A 75 -22.19 12.25 17.79
CA GLU A 75 -22.53 10.86 17.46
C GLU A 75 -23.90 10.69 16.78
N THR A 76 -24.65 11.78 16.62
CA THR A 76 -25.91 11.77 15.86
C THR A 76 -25.64 11.61 14.37
N ASN A 77 -24.49 12.11 13.90
CA ASN A 77 -24.01 11.91 12.55
C ASN A 77 -23.59 10.43 12.33
N PRO A 78 -24.20 9.70 11.37
CA PRO A 78 -23.85 8.31 11.09
C PRO A 78 -22.36 8.09 10.76
N THR A 79 -21.71 9.07 10.12
CA THR A 79 -20.28 9.01 9.77
C THR A 79 -19.42 8.99 11.04
N ASN A 80 -19.68 9.92 11.95
CA ASN A 80 -18.95 10.01 13.22
C ASN A 80 -19.15 8.75 14.06
N ARG A 81 -20.35 8.19 14.10
CA ARG A 81 -20.60 6.92 14.80
C ARG A 81 -19.74 5.78 14.25
N THR A 82 -19.68 5.62 12.92
CA THR A 82 -18.82 4.59 12.32
C THR A 82 -17.33 4.83 12.56
N LEU A 83 -16.89 6.08 12.67
CA LEU A 83 -15.51 6.43 13.03
C LEU A 83 -15.22 6.16 14.51
N ALA A 84 -16.16 6.48 15.41
CA ALA A 84 -16.05 6.18 16.84
C ALA A 84 -15.96 4.67 17.07
N ASP A 85 -16.79 3.87 16.40
CA ASP A 85 -16.73 2.41 16.46
C ASP A 85 -15.36 1.87 16.01
N ALA A 86 -14.79 2.44 14.93
CA ALA A 86 -13.47 2.07 14.43
C ALA A 86 -12.35 2.47 15.40
N LEU A 87 -12.43 3.65 16.03
CA LEU A 87 -11.49 4.11 17.05
C LEU A 87 -11.54 3.23 18.31
N ALA A 88 -12.73 2.83 18.75
CA ALA A 88 -12.93 1.88 19.84
C ALA A 88 -12.32 0.51 19.50
N GLN A 89 -12.56 0.01 18.29
CA GLN A 89 -11.94 -1.23 17.81
C GLN A 89 -10.41 -1.14 17.72
N ALA A 90 -9.85 0.04 17.45
CA ALA A 90 -8.41 0.28 17.45
C ALA A 90 -7.83 0.54 18.87
N GLY A 91 -8.66 0.74 19.90
CA GLY A 91 -8.24 0.93 21.30
C GLY A 91 -8.06 2.39 21.74
N PHE A 92 -8.46 3.36 20.92
CA PHE A 92 -8.44 4.79 21.26
C PHE A 92 -9.58 5.20 22.19
N LEU A 93 -10.63 4.37 22.28
CA LEU A 93 -11.78 4.57 23.16
C LEU A 93 -11.95 3.36 24.10
N ARG A 94 -12.34 3.63 25.34
CA ARG A 94 -12.80 2.64 26.33
C ARG A 94 -14.14 3.11 26.91
N ASP A 95 -15.15 2.25 26.87
CA ASP A 95 -16.50 2.55 27.37
C ASP A 95 -17.09 3.87 26.82
N GLY A 96 -16.82 4.15 25.53
CA GLY A 96 -17.26 5.38 24.85
C GLY A 96 -16.48 6.65 25.22
N LYS A 97 -15.43 6.54 26.05
CA LYS A 97 -14.58 7.66 26.47
C LYS A 97 -13.21 7.57 25.84
N PRO A 98 -12.53 8.71 25.56
CA PRO A 98 -11.15 8.70 25.11
C PRO A 98 -10.24 7.97 26.13
N SER A 99 -9.44 7.01 25.65
CA SER A 99 -8.41 6.34 26.46
C SER A 99 -6.99 6.78 26.10
N VAL A 100 -6.83 7.51 25.00
CA VAL A 100 -5.53 7.92 24.45
C VAL A 100 -5.58 9.39 24.07
N ALA A 101 -4.55 10.14 24.49
CA ALA A 101 -4.33 11.51 24.06
C ALA A 101 -3.18 11.54 23.06
N ALA A 102 -3.52 11.47 21.76
CA ALA A 102 -2.52 11.41 20.71
C ALA A 102 -2.21 12.78 20.08
N VAL A 103 -0.95 12.97 19.71
CA VAL A 103 -0.45 14.13 18.96
C VAL A 103 0.38 13.68 17.77
N ARG A 104 0.15 14.29 16.61
CA ARG A 104 1.00 14.10 15.43
C ARG A 104 2.10 15.16 15.41
N VAL A 105 3.34 14.74 15.19
CA VAL A 105 4.48 15.61 14.95
C VAL A 105 5.06 15.27 13.56
N PRO A 106 4.87 16.13 12.55
CA PRO A 106 5.48 15.92 11.24
C PRO A 106 7.00 16.14 11.33
N MET A 107 7.79 15.17 10.87
CA MET A 107 9.24 15.30 10.78
C MET A 107 9.60 16.06 9.50
N GLU A 108 9.68 17.38 9.61
CA GLU A 108 10.07 18.28 8.52
C GLU A 108 11.59 18.34 8.31
N SER A 109 12.03 19.02 7.24
CA SER A 109 13.46 19.13 6.88
C SER A 109 14.32 19.76 7.98
N GLU A 110 13.75 20.65 8.79
CA GLU A 110 14.48 21.29 9.90
C GLU A 110 15.06 20.30 10.92
N TYR A 111 14.44 19.13 11.10
CA TYR A 111 15.02 18.11 11.98
C TYR A 111 16.30 17.53 11.39
N ARG A 112 16.35 17.38 10.06
CA ARG A 112 17.54 16.92 9.34
C ARG A 112 18.66 17.94 9.38
N ASP A 113 18.34 19.24 9.37
CA ASP A 113 19.35 20.31 9.37
C ASP A 113 20.29 20.23 10.60
N PHE A 114 19.81 19.73 11.74
CA PHE A 114 20.66 19.51 12.91
C PHE A 114 21.79 18.49 12.68
N TRP A 115 21.62 17.58 11.72
CA TRP A 115 22.66 16.62 11.35
C TRP A 115 23.87 17.29 10.68
N GLU A 116 23.62 18.37 9.94
CA GLU A 116 24.63 19.11 9.17
C GLU A 116 25.51 20.00 10.05
N LEU A 117 25.10 20.26 11.31
CA LEU A 117 25.87 21.06 12.26
C LEU A 117 27.22 20.41 12.59
N SER A 118 28.29 21.17 12.77
CA SER A 118 29.62 20.66 13.11
C SER A 118 29.80 20.34 14.61
N TYR A 119 28.80 19.71 15.23
CA TYR A 119 28.86 19.23 16.62
C TYR A 119 29.18 17.74 16.71
N ASP A 120 29.49 17.27 17.92
CA ASP A 120 29.54 15.84 18.20
C ASP A 120 28.17 15.18 17.90
N PRO A 121 28.13 13.98 17.31
CA PRO A 121 26.88 13.28 16.99
C PRO A 121 25.88 13.23 18.14
N LEU A 122 26.34 13.03 19.39
CA LEU A 122 25.47 12.95 20.56
C LEU A 122 24.75 14.28 20.82
N VAL A 123 25.43 15.42 20.60
CA VAL A 123 24.83 16.76 20.77
C VAL A 123 23.76 17.00 19.72
N LYS A 124 24.05 16.68 18.45
CA LYS A 124 23.08 16.81 17.35
C LYS A 124 21.82 15.99 17.61
N THR A 125 22.00 14.73 18.03
CA THR A 125 20.89 13.84 18.36
C THR A 125 20.06 14.39 19.53
N LYS A 126 20.70 14.91 20.58
CA LYS A 126 19.99 15.52 21.73
C LYS A 126 19.17 16.74 21.33
N LEU A 127 19.71 17.64 20.52
CA LEU A 127 18.99 18.81 20.02
C LEU A 127 17.72 18.41 19.25
N ALA A 128 17.86 17.50 18.28
CA ALA A 128 16.72 16.99 17.53
C ALA A 128 15.69 16.30 18.44
N PHE A 129 16.15 15.47 19.38
CA PHE A 129 15.30 14.73 20.32
C PHE A 129 14.52 15.65 21.27
N TRP A 130 15.17 16.66 21.84
CA TRP A 130 14.51 17.64 22.70
C TRP A 130 13.51 18.50 21.93
N LEU A 131 13.80 18.85 20.68
CA LEU A 131 12.86 19.56 19.82
C LEU A 131 11.61 18.72 19.52
N VAL A 132 11.77 17.42 19.23
CA VAL A 132 10.66 16.48 19.04
C VAL A 132 9.78 16.43 20.28
N GLN A 133 10.38 16.24 21.46
CA GLN A 133 9.65 16.20 22.72
C GLN A 133 8.92 17.51 23.01
N ALA A 134 9.58 18.66 22.81
CA ALA A 134 8.97 19.97 23.07
C ALA A 134 7.75 20.20 22.18
N ARG A 135 7.87 19.87 20.89
CA ARG A 135 6.76 19.98 19.92
C ARG A 135 5.64 18.99 20.20
N ALA A 136 5.95 17.78 20.65
CA ALA A 136 4.94 16.83 21.08
C ALA A 136 4.13 17.38 22.26
N MET A 137 4.79 17.92 23.30
CA MET A 137 4.08 18.50 24.45
C MET A 137 3.24 19.71 24.07
N LEU A 138 3.79 20.64 23.27
CA LEU A 138 3.04 21.81 22.78
C LEU A 138 1.85 21.41 21.91
N GLY A 139 2.04 20.45 20.99
CA GLY A 139 1.00 19.94 20.11
C GLY A 139 -0.10 19.20 20.88
N LEU A 140 0.26 18.44 21.91
CA LEU A 140 -0.67 17.71 22.76
C LEU A 140 -1.57 18.66 23.55
N ILE A 141 -0.98 19.67 24.18
CA ILE A 141 -1.73 20.72 24.91
C ILE A 141 -2.66 21.48 23.95
N ARG A 142 -2.17 21.79 22.74
CA ARG A 142 -3.00 22.41 21.69
C ARG A 142 -4.18 21.50 21.30
N ASN A 143 -3.93 20.22 21.03
CA ASN A 143 -4.96 19.26 20.65
C ASN A 143 -6.01 19.09 21.77
N LEU A 144 -5.62 19.14 23.04
CA LEU A 144 -6.52 19.05 24.18
C LEU A 144 -7.38 20.32 24.39
N THR A 145 -7.01 21.46 23.80
CA THR A 145 -7.66 22.76 24.04
C THR A 145 -8.32 23.38 22.80
N VAL A 146 -7.98 22.90 21.59
CA VAL A 146 -8.38 23.53 20.32
C VAL A 146 -9.90 23.62 20.13
N ASN A 147 -10.65 22.61 20.59
CA ASN A 147 -12.10 22.56 20.52
C ASN A 147 -12.80 23.46 21.55
N ARG A 148 -12.04 24.14 22.41
CA ARG A 148 -12.53 25.08 23.45
C ARG A 148 -13.52 24.45 24.44
N THR A 149 -13.49 23.12 24.57
CA THR A 149 -14.25 22.35 25.56
C THR A 149 -13.64 22.42 26.95
N ARG A 150 -12.33 22.71 27.04
CA ARG A 150 -11.57 22.84 28.29
C ARG A 150 -10.51 23.93 28.21
N SER A 151 -10.17 24.51 29.36
CA SER A 151 -9.04 25.43 29.49
C SER A 151 -7.74 24.68 29.76
N ILE A 152 -6.60 25.36 29.65
CA ILE A 152 -5.29 24.75 29.90
C ILE A 152 -5.11 24.37 31.38
N GLU A 153 -5.74 25.07 32.30
CA GLU A 153 -5.68 24.81 33.74
C GLU A 153 -6.39 23.51 34.13
N ALA A 154 -7.31 23.02 33.30
CA ALA A 154 -8.05 21.78 33.51
C ALA A 154 -7.27 20.52 33.04
N ILE A 155 -6.00 20.66 32.68
CA ILE A 155 -5.15 19.58 32.19
C ILE A 155 -4.03 19.32 33.19
N GLU A 156 -3.97 18.09 33.69
CA GLU A 156 -2.94 17.62 34.62
C GLU A 156 -2.16 16.46 33.98
N PHE A 157 -0.84 16.50 34.07
CA PHE A 157 0.02 15.40 33.65
C PHE A 157 0.35 14.50 34.83
N VAL A 158 0.28 13.19 34.62
CA VAL A 158 0.51 12.19 35.67
C VAL A 158 1.98 11.75 35.62
N PRO A 159 2.73 11.86 36.73
CA PRO A 159 4.13 11.46 36.77
C PRO A 159 4.26 9.93 36.81
N ARG A 160 5.33 9.42 36.20
CA ARG A 160 5.77 8.05 36.41
C ARG A 160 6.30 7.87 37.83
N ALA A 161 6.01 6.72 38.44
CA ALA A 161 6.51 6.39 39.79
C ALA A 161 8.04 6.52 39.86
N ASN A 162 8.55 7.13 40.94
CA ASN A 162 9.98 7.38 41.21
C ASN A 162 10.69 8.39 40.30
N TYR A 163 9.96 9.22 39.55
CA TYR A 163 10.53 10.27 38.66
C TYR A 163 10.47 11.70 39.24
N GLU A 164 10.19 11.86 40.53
CA GLU A 164 9.94 13.15 41.20
C GLU A 164 11.10 14.14 41.08
N ALA A 165 12.35 13.67 41.13
CA ALA A 165 13.56 14.51 41.05
C ALA A 165 13.75 15.22 39.70
N HIS A 166 13.01 14.82 38.66
CA HIS A 166 13.14 15.34 37.29
C HIS A 166 11.94 16.19 36.85
N LEU A 167 10.94 16.40 37.72
CA LEU A 167 9.72 17.14 37.35
C LEU A 167 9.98 18.62 37.03
N GLU A 168 10.95 19.24 37.70
CA GLU A 168 11.34 20.63 37.39
C GLU A 168 11.89 20.78 35.97
N GLN A 169 12.57 19.75 35.44
CA GLN A 169 13.19 19.77 34.11
C GLN A 169 12.14 19.88 32.99
N ILE A 170 10.93 19.37 33.25
CA ILE A 170 9.81 19.38 32.30
C ILE A 170 8.81 20.51 32.55
N GLY A 171 9.02 21.33 33.59
CA GLY A 171 8.12 22.44 33.95
C GLY A 171 7.03 22.06 34.95
N GLY A 172 7.17 20.94 35.66
CA GLY A 172 6.19 20.42 36.61
C GLY A 172 5.13 19.53 35.94
N LEU A 173 3.95 19.45 36.56
CA LEU A 173 2.84 18.59 36.13
C LEU A 173 1.63 19.37 35.63
N THR A 174 1.64 20.69 35.77
CA THR A 174 0.58 21.55 35.23
C THR A 174 0.80 21.77 33.73
N ALA A 175 -0.26 21.79 32.95
CA ALA A 175 -0.12 22.05 31.51
C ALA A 175 0.46 23.44 31.20
N VAL A 176 0.20 24.45 32.05
CA VAL A 176 0.81 25.78 31.92
C VAL A 176 2.33 25.69 32.08
N GLY A 177 2.82 25.04 33.14
CA GLY A 177 4.25 24.90 33.39
C GLY A 177 4.97 24.09 32.31
N ILE A 178 4.36 22.97 31.88
CA ILE A 178 4.90 22.14 30.79
C ILE A 178 4.93 22.92 29.46
N ARG A 179 3.87 23.67 29.13
CA ARG A 179 3.84 24.51 27.92
C ARG A 179 4.97 25.53 27.95
N ASP A 180 5.13 26.25 29.05
CA ASP A 180 6.12 27.32 29.16
C ASP A 180 7.54 26.77 29.07
N ARG A 181 7.81 25.63 29.72
CA ARG A 181 9.10 24.93 29.60
C ARG A 181 9.35 24.43 28.18
N ALA A 182 8.37 23.76 27.56
CA ALA A 182 8.48 23.26 26.20
C ALA A 182 8.74 24.39 25.19
N LEU A 183 8.08 25.55 25.37
CA LEU A 183 8.27 26.73 24.53
C LEU A 183 9.67 27.33 24.69
N ALA A 184 10.20 27.37 25.92
CA ALA A 184 11.58 27.82 26.18
C ALA A 184 12.59 26.92 25.46
N VAL A 185 12.46 25.59 25.62
CA VAL A 185 13.31 24.59 24.93
C VAL A 185 13.18 24.71 23.41
N GLN A 186 11.97 24.79 22.87
CA GLN A 186 11.75 24.93 21.42
C GLN A 186 12.42 26.18 20.86
N ARG A 187 12.24 27.35 21.51
CA ARG A 187 12.85 28.62 21.08
C ARG A 187 14.38 28.57 21.15
N ALA A 188 14.90 27.99 22.22
CA ALA A 188 16.34 27.84 22.44
C ALA A 188 16.98 26.92 21.39
N ILE A 189 16.35 25.81 21.03
CA ILE A 189 16.86 24.91 19.99
C ILE A 189 16.68 25.52 18.59
N TYR A 190 15.56 26.22 18.36
CA TYR A 190 15.30 26.88 17.08
C TYR A 190 16.34 27.97 16.78
N SER A 191 16.80 28.73 17.78
CA SER A 191 17.85 29.73 17.58
C SER A 191 19.21 29.12 17.20
N VAL A 192 19.47 27.86 17.54
CA VAL A 192 20.67 27.13 17.13
C VAL A 192 20.59 26.77 15.64
N GLY A 193 19.44 26.25 15.19
CA GLY A 193 19.24 25.85 13.79
C GLY A 193 19.01 27.00 12.80
N ALA A 194 18.49 28.14 13.27
CA ALA A 194 18.16 29.29 12.41
C ALA A 194 19.37 30.19 12.05
N GLY A 195 20.54 29.96 12.64
CA GLY A 195 21.74 30.75 12.39
C GLY A 195 22.42 30.40 11.06
N LEU A 196 22.90 31.42 10.33
CA LEU A 196 23.73 31.24 9.13
C LEU A 196 25.07 30.52 9.42
N ARG A 197 25.52 30.58 10.67
CA ARG A 197 26.69 29.88 11.18
C ARG A 197 26.32 29.25 12.51
N GLU A 198 26.69 27.99 12.68
CA GLU A 198 26.52 27.29 13.95
C GLU A 198 27.25 28.02 15.09
N PRO A 199 26.58 28.29 16.23
CA PRO A 199 27.24 28.86 17.41
C PRO A 199 28.28 27.87 17.95
N LYS A 200 29.23 28.33 18.76
CA LYS A 200 30.10 27.38 19.46
C LYS A 200 29.31 26.63 20.52
N LEU A 201 29.79 25.45 20.90
CA LEU A 201 29.15 24.62 21.93
C LEU A 201 28.98 25.37 23.27
N GLU A 202 29.95 26.21 23.63
CA GLU A 202 29.95 27.06 24.83
C GLU A 202 28.91 28.20 24.78
N ASP A 203 28.50 28.60 23.57
CA ASP A 203 27.56 29.70 23.32
C ASP A 203 26.12 29.18 23.13
N LEU A 204 25.90 27.87 23.25
CA LEU A 204 24.56 27.30 23.13
C LEU A 204 23.67 27.78 24.29
N PRO A 205 22.41 28.15 24.00
CA PRO A 205 21.46 28.52 25.06
C PRO A 205 21.34 27.42 26.13
N GLY A 206 21.31 27.81 27.40
CA GLY A 206 21.18 26.84 28.51
C GLY A 206 19.97 25.93 28.37
N ASP A 207 18.83 26.45 27.91
CA ASP A 207 17.62 25.66 27.66
C ASP A 207 17.72 24.70 26.47
N ALA A 208 18.66 24.93 25.54
CA ALA A 208 18.93 24.03 24.44
C ALA A 208 19.91 22.90 24.82
N THR A 209 20.55 22.99 25.99
CA THR A 209 21.55 22.02 26.49
C THR A 209 21.14 21.34 27.79
N ALA A 210 20.18 21.91 28.51
CA ALA A 210 19.61 21.36 29.72
C ALA A 210 18.80 20.08 29.43
N PRO A 211 18.82 19.08 30.32
CA PRO A 211 17.98 17.90 30.19
C PRO A 211 16.50 18.24 30.04
N TYR A 212 15.86 17.64 29.04
CA TYR A 212 14.42 17.75 28.81
C TYR A 212 13.87 16.38 28.38
N ALA A 213 13.14 15.70 29.26
CA ALA A 213 12.71 14.32 29.05
C ALA A 213 11.24 14.06 29.47
N PRO A 214 10.25 14.80 28.93
CA PRO A 214 8.84 14.57 29.24
C PRO A 214 8.36 13.14 28.94
N PHE A 215 8.89 12.46 27.91
CA PHE A 215 8.47 11.08 27.57
C PHE A 215 8.88 10.05 28.63
N ASP A 216 9.95 10.33 29.39
CA ASP A 216 10.39 9.48 30.51
C ASP A 216 9.64 9.77 31.80
N ALA A 217 9.25 11.04 32.01
CA ALA A 217 8.66 11.52 33.24
C ALA A 217 7.13 11.35 33.33
N ILE A 218 6.43 11.33 32.20
CA ILE A 218 4.95 11.33 32.14
C ILE A 218 4.44 9.93 31.84
N SER A 219 3.46 9.46 32.63
CA SER A 219 2.77 8.19 32.39
C SER A 219 1.31 8.32 31.96
N GLY A 220 0.68 9.47 32.18
CA GLY A 220 -0.74 9.68 31.93
C GLY A 220 -1.10 11.14 31.78
N ILE A 221 -2.31 11.42 31.30
CA ILE A 221 -2.91 12.76 31.28
C ILE A 221 -4.30 12.67 31.88
N ARG A 222 -4.61 13.53 32.85
CA ARG A 222 -5.94 13.67 33.44
C ARG A 222 -6.63 14.93 32.93
N VAL A 223 -7.88 14.77 32.51
CA VAL A 223 -8.77 15.85 32.08
C VAL A 223 -10.19 15.59 32.57
N GLU A 224 -11.00 16.64 32.61
CA GLU A 224 -12.45 16.52 32.72
C GLU A 224 -13.07 16.17 31.36
N TRP A 225 -13.94 15.16 31.36
CA TRP A 225 -14.70 14.70 30.21
C TRP A 225 -16.16 14.49 30.63
N GLN A 226 -17.05 15.35 30.13
CA GLN A 226 -18.49 15.29 30.42
C GLN A 226 -18.83 15.23 31.92
N GLY A 227 -18.09 15.95 32.76
CA GLY A 227 -18.29 15.99 34.22
C GLY A 227 -17.57 14.89 35.00
N GLU A 228 -16.86 13.99 34.33
CA GLU A 228 -16.04 12.96 34.98
C GLU A 228 -14.55 13.17 34.71
N THR A 229 -13.70 12.88 35.69
CA THR A 229 -12.25 12.86 35.48
C THR A 229 -11.85 11.56 34.80
N ILE A 230 -11.21 11.66 33.64
CA ILE A 230 -10.64 10.52 32.91
C ILE A 230 -9.12 10.60 32.90
N GLU A 231 -8.46 9.45 32.89
CA GLU A 231 -7.01 9.34 32.68
C GLU A 231 -6.74 8.65 31.35
N MET A 232 -5.86 9.25 30.54
CA MET A 232 -5.54 8.81 29.19
C MET A 232 -4.05 8.52 29.05
N ASN A 233 -3.73 7.55 28.19
CA ASN A 233 -2.35 7.28 27.81
C ASN A 233 -1.87 8.34 26.80
N PRO A 234 -0.74 9.02 27.03
CA PRO A 234 -0.19 9.94 26.06
C PRO A 234 0.45 9.18 24.89
N LEU A 235 0.22 9.64 23.65
CA LEU A 235 0.79 9.04 22.44
C LEU A 235 1.38 10.12 21.53
N VAL A 236 2.64 9.96 21.14
CA VAL A 236 3.25 10.76 20.07
C VAL A 236 3.35 9.94 18.79
N MET A 237 2.90 10.52 17.68
CA MET A 237 3.04 9.97 16.33
C MET A 237 4.00 10.83 15.53
N LEU A 238 5.23 10.34 15.39
CA LEU A 238 6.27 10.96 14.56
C LEU A 238 6.01 10.56 13.11
N ASP A 239 5.48 11.50 12.34
CA ASP A 239 5.12 11.27 10.94
C ASP A 239 6.31 11.57 10.03
N ASP A 240 6.46 10.82 8.94
CA ASP A 240 7.55 10.98 7.97
C ASP A 240 8.99 10.95 8.52
N VAL A 241 9.28 10.11 9.52
CA VAL A 241 10.64 10.02 10.15
C VAL A 241 11.77 9.64 9.18
N HIS A 242 11.43 9.16 7.99
CA HIS A 242 12.39 8.87 6.92
C HIS A 242 13.01 10.12 6.29
N ALA A 243 12.50 11.32 6.60
CA ALA A 243 13.10 12.59 6.20
C ALA A 243 14.44 12.87 6.92
N LEU A 244 14.67 12.22 8.08
CA LEU A 244 15.90 12.34 8.86
C LEU A 244 17.09 11.66 8.16
N HIS A 245 18.30 12.06 8.54
CA HIS A 245 19.50 11.31 8.16
C HIS A 245 19.45 9.88 8.73
N HIS A 246 20.01 8.88 8.03
CA HIS A 246 19.94 7.48 8.46
C HIS A 246 20.48 7.26 9.88
N ASP A 247 21.68 7.77 10.17
CA ASP A 247 22.29 7.65 11.50
C ASP A 247 21.50 8.43 12.56
N GLN A 248 20.89 9.55 12.19
CA GLN A 248 20.03 10.33 13.07
C GLN A 248 18.76 9.55 13.43
N LEU A 249 18.15 8.89 12.44
CA LEU A 249 16.98 8.03 12.61
C LEU A 249 17.31 6.84 13.53
N GLU A 250 18.44 6.16 13.31
CA GLU A 250 18.88 5.06 14.16
C GLU A 250 19.18 5.50 15.60
N ALA A 251 19.82 6.67 15.77
CA ALA A 251 20.08 7.25 17.08
C ALA A 251 18.77 7.63 17.81
N MET A 252 17.84 8.28 17.11
CA MET A 252 16.51 8.64 17.63
C MET A 252 15.71 7.39 17.99
N PHE A 253 15.72 6.37 17.13
CA PHE A 253 15.11 5.08 17.41
C PHE A 253 15.69 4.45 18.68
N GLY A 254 17.00 4.56 18.87
CA GLY A 254 17.66 4.07 20.07
C GLY A 254 17.20 4.75 21.35
N MET A 255 17.06 6.07 21.34
CA MET A 255 16.55 6.84 22.47
C MET A 255 15.06 6.60 22.72
N LEU A 256 14.24 6.44 21.69
CA LEU A 256 12.80 6.20 21.85
C LEU A 256 12.47 4.75 22.24
N SER A 257 13.41 3.82 22.12
CA SER A 257 13.20 2.39 22.39
C SER A 257 13.34 1.99 23.87
N HIS A 258 13.58 2.94 24.79
CA HIS A 258 13.66 2.64 26.22
C HIS A 258 12.30 2.13 26.74
N ARG A 259 12.28 0.90 27.28
CA ARG A 259 11.06 0.19 27.72
C ARG A 259 10.35 0.80 28.91
N GLU A 260 11.08 1.63 29.63
CA GLU A 260 10.63 2.28 30.84
C GLU A 260 9.65 3.44 30.60
N MET A 261 9.65 3.99 29.37
CA MET A 261 8.73 5.04 28.95
C MET A 261 7.29 4.51 28.89
N LYS A 262 6.37 5.19 29.57
CA LYS A 262 4.92 4.93 29.52
C LYS A 262 4.18 5.84 28.53
N PHE A 263 4.93 6.69 27.85
CA PHE A 263 4.47 7.45 26.70
C PHE A 263 4.45 6.55 25.46
N GLY A 264 3.38 6.52 24.68
CA GLY A 264 3.31 5.79 23.41
C GLY A 264 4.12 6.48 22.32
N ARG A 265 4.88 5.73 21.51
CA ARG A 265 5.75 6.30 20.46
C ARG A 265 5.52 5.59 19.15
N TRP A 266 4.83 6.23 18.22
CA TRP A 266 4.70 5.76 16.85
C TRP A 266 5.69 6.46 15.96
N MET A 267 6.42 5.69 15.16
CA MET A 267 7.36 6.16 14.15
C MET A 267 6.87 5.72 12.79
N MET A 268 6.35 6.67 12.01
CA MET A 268 5.74 6.40 10.72
C MET A 268 6.75 6.66 9.62
N MET A 269 7.07 5.63 8.84
CA MET A 269 8.14 5.68 7.85
C MET A 269 7.74 5.05 6.53
N ARG A 270 8.41 5.49 5.47
CA ARG A 270 8.32 4.85 4.16
C ARG A 270 9.13 3.56 4.15
N LEU A 271 8.73 2.63 3.28
CA LEU A 271 9.41 1.35 3.12
C LEU A 271 10.85 1.52 2.57
N ASP A 272 11.10 2.55 1.76
CA ASP A 272 12.43 2.87 1.19
C ASP A 272 13.43 3.40 2.23
N ALA A 273 12.99 3.73 3.45
CA ALA A 273 13.87 4.08 4.55
C ALA A 273 14.61 2.86 5.14
N LEU A 274 14.08 1.66 4.93
CA LEU A 274 14.64 0.43 5.48
C LEU A 274 15.80 -0.11 4.64
N SER A 275 16.63 -0.98 5.21
CA SER A 275 17.68 -1.68 4.46
C SER A 275 17.09 -2.60 3.38
N PRO A 276 17.83 -2.92 2.29
CA PRO A 276 17.35 -3.81 1.25
C PRO A 276 16.84 -5.16 1.78
N GLY A 277 17.55 -5.77 2.74
CA GLY A 277 17.13 -7.02 3.37
C GLY A 277 15.79 -6.91 4.10
N MET A 278 15.52 -5.80 4.79
CA MET A 278 14.26 -5.57 5.50
C MET A 278 13.06 -5.38 4.55
N VAL A 279 13.29 -4.72 3.42
CA VAL A 279 12.29 -4.52 2.36
C VAL A 279 11.99 -5.83 1.63
N MET A 280 13.03 -6.58 1.26
CA MET A 280 12.92 -7.88 0.59
C MET A 280 12.49 -9.03 1.51
N ARG A 281 12.40 -8.77 2.83
CA ARG A 281 12.01 -9.75 3.85
C ARG A 281 13.01 -10.91 3.94
N SER A 282 14.28 -10.63 3.73
CA SER A 282 15.35 -11.63 3.86
C SER A 282 15.48 -12.06 5.33
N PRO A 283 15.52 -13.36 5.64
CA PRO A 283 15.65 -13.87 7.01
C PRO A 283 17.01 -13.55 7.65
N ALA A 284 18.03 -13.19 6.87
CA ALA A 284 19.38 -12.93 7.34
C ALA A 284 19.58 -11.51 7.91
N ARG A 285 20.06 -11.46 9.17
CA ARG A 285 20.62 -10.32 9.93
C ARG A 285 19.90 -8.98 9.71
N GLN A 286 18.85 -8.79 10.50
CA GLN A 286 18.28 -7.47 10.79
C GLN A 286 19.39 -6.60 11.41
N PRO A 287 19.86 -5.52 10.76
CA PRO A 287 20.86 -4.64 11.32
C PRO A 287 20.15 -3.69 12.29
N THR A 288 19.62 -4.23 13.38
CA THR A 288 19.17 -3.45 14.51
C THR A 288 20.18 -3.75 15.61
N HIS A 289 21.20 -2.91 15.76
CA HIS A 289 22.22 -2.98 16.80
C HIS A 289 21.68 -3.58 18.12
N ASN A 290 21.84 -4.89 18.31
CA ASN A 290 21.33 -5.69 19.45
C ASN A 290 19.84 -5.56 19.83
N ARG A 291 18.97 -4.97 19.01
CA ARG A 291 17.53 -4.81 19.29
C ARG A 291 16.71 -5.82 18.49
N ALA A 292 15.84 -6.57 19.14
CA ALA A 292 15.04 -7.61 18.50
C ALA A 292 13.58 -7.16 18.29
N THR A 293 13.11 -7.27 17.05
CA THR A 293 11.69 -7.05 16.69
C THR A 293 10.78 -7.92 17.55
N GLY A 294 9.72 -7.35 18.13
CA GLY A 294 8.83 -8.03 19.08
C GLY A 294 9.34 -8.07 20.52
N ARG A 295 10.64 -7.79 20.75
CA ARG A 295 11.26 -7.66 22.07
C ARG A 295 11.38 -6.18 22.47
N ASP A 296 11.89 -5.33 21.57
CA ASP A 296 12.24 -3.93 21.86
C ASP A 296 11.33 -2.90 21.19
N PHE A 297 10.65 -3.30 20.10
CA PHE A 297 9.68 -2.49 19.36
C PHE A 297 8.74 -3.40 18.56
N ARG A 298 7.63 -2.85 18.05
CA ARG A 298 6.66 -3.55 17.19
C ARG A 298 6.60 -2.93 15.80
N ASP A 299 6.47 -3.76 14.77
CA ASP A 299 6.26 -3.30 13.39
C ASP A 299 4.81 -3.54 12.98
N ILE A 300 4.16 -2.51 12.43
CA ILE A 300 2.88 -2.58 11.74
C ILE A 300 3.14 -2.22 10.29
N ARG A 301 2.95 -3.19 9.38
CA ARG A 301 3.09 -3.00 7.95
C ARG A 301 1.74 -2.75 7.31
N MET A 302 1.61 -1.68 6.55
CA MET A 302 0.36 -1.34 5.84
C MET A 302 0.18 -2.14 4.53
N GLN A 303 1.13 -3.00 4.18
CA GLN A 303 1.07 -3.87 2.99
C GLN A 303 1.05 -5.34 3.44
N GLY A 304 0.21 -6.16 2.81
CA GLY A 304 -0.09 -7.53 3.23
C GLY A 304 1.13 -8.43 3.46
N ASP A 305 1.02 -9.28 4.48
CA ASP A 305 2.04 -10.27 4.87
C ASP A 305 1.70 -11.69 4.35
N GLY A 306 2.32 -12.12 3.25
CA GLY A 306 2.28 -13.52 2.79
C GLY A 306 1.00 -13.94 2.03
N ALA A 307 1.08 -15.07 1.31
CA ALA A 307 0.03 -15.55 0.39
C ALA A 307 -1.35 -15.80 1.01
N GLU A 308 -1.43 -16.43 2.19
CA GLU A 308 -2.72 -16.70 2.84
C GLU A 308 -3.41 -15.43 3.36
N LYS A 309 -2.64 -14.39 3.70
CA LYS A 309 -3.21 -13.08 4.07
C LYS A 309 -3.48 -12.19 2.86
N LYS A 310 -2.77 -12.40 1.75
CA LYS A 310 -2.87 -11.59 0.51
C LYS A 310 -4.30 -11.56 -0.05
N ASP A 311 -5.01 -12.68 -0.10
CA ASP A 311 -6.40 -12.73 -0.59
C ASP A 311 -7.39 -12.01 0.33
N ASN A 312 -7.18 -12.12 1.64
CA ASN A 312 -7.97 -11.38 2.62
C ASN A 312 -7.68 -9.87 2.53
N SER A 313 -6.42 -9.48 2.40
CA SER A 313 -6.00 -8.08 2.20
C SER A 313 -6.62 -7.49 0.93
N ARG A 314 -6.65 -8.23 -0.19
CA ARG A 314 -7.29 -7.80 -1.44
C ARG A 314 -8.79 -7.53 -1.25
N LYS A 315 -9.50 -8.43 -0.56
CA LYS A 315 -10.93 -8.26 -0.24
C LYS A 315 -11.18 -7.06 0.68
N GLN A 316 -10.37 -6.91 1.72
CA GLN A 316 -10.46 -5.76 2.64
C GLN A 316 -10.20 -4.44 1.91
N PHE A 317 -9.17 -4.39 1.05
CA PHE A 317 -8.86 -3.21 0.25
C PHE A 317 -9.98 -2.85 -0.71
N ARG A 318 -10.58 -3.83 -1.41
CA ARG A 318 -11.74 -3.61 -2.29
C ARG A 318 -12.93 -3.00 -1.57
N THR A 319 -13.19 -3.42 -0.33
CA THR A 319 -14.24 -2.82 0.52
C THR A 319 -13.90 -1.38 0.89
N MET A 320 -12.66 -1.14 1.32
CA MET A 320 -12.16 0.20 1.67
C MET A 320 -12.22 1.16 0.48
N ALA A 321 -11.75 0.73 -0.69
CA ALA A 321 -11.71 1.52 -1.92
C ALA A 321 -13.12 1.94 -2.39
N ARG A 322 -14.11 1.04 -2.29
CA ARG A 322 -15.52 1.38 -2.56
C ARG A 322 -16.09 2.38 -1.57
N ASP A 323 -15.79 2.24 -0.28
CA ASP A 323 -16.21 3.22 0.73
C ASP A 323 -15.59 4.61 0.47
N MET A 324 -14.31 4.65 0.11
CA MET A 324 -13.64 5.89 -0.32
C MET A 324 -14.37 6.50 -1.53
N ALA A 325 -14.59 5.74 -2.61
CA ALA A 325 -15.27 6.25 -3.79
C ALA A 325 -16.68 6.79 -3.46
N LYS A 326 -17.44 6.09 -2.61
CA LYS A 326 -18.78 6.50 -2.16
C LYS A 326 -18.78 7.85 -1.44
N ARG A 327 -17.71 8.17 -0.70
CA ARG A 327 -17.56 9.46 0.02
C ARG A 327 -17.11 10.59 -0.92
N TYR A 328 -16.28 10.28 -1.92
CA TYR A 328 -15.72 11.29 -2.82
C TYR A 328 -16.67 11.66 -3.97
N LEU A 329 -17.46 10.71 -4.50
CA LEU A 329 -18.37 10.97 -5.63
C LEU A 329 -19.36 12.12 -5.40
N PRO A 330 -20.03 12.27 -4.24
CA PRO A 330 -20.93 13.39 -3.97
C PRO A 330 -20.29 14.78 -4.03
N MET A 331 -18.96 14.87 -3.93
CA MET A 331 -18.24 16.14 -4.04
C MET A 331 -18.01 16.58 -5.49
N VAL A 332 -18.24 15.70 -6.46
CA VAL A 332 -18.14 16.03 -7.89
C VAL A 332 -19.47 16.64 -8.33
N GLU A 333 -19.48 17.96 -8.51
CA GLU A 333 -20.71 18.73 -8.78
C GLU A 333 -21.50 18.19 -9.98
N GLY A 334 -20.83 17.86 -11.08
CA GLY A 334 -21.47 17.32 -12.29
C GLY A 334 -22.17 15.98 -12.08
N LEU A 335 -21.72 15.18 -11.09
CA LEU A 335 -22.31 13.88 -10.75
C LEU A 335 -23.36 14.00 -9.65
N ARG A 336 -23.13 14.87 -8.67
CA ARG A 336 -24.08 15.17 -7.60
C ARG A 336 -25.43 15.61 -8.16
N ASN A 337 -25.43 16.49 -9.16
CA ASN A 337 -26.65 17.00 -9.80
C ASN A 337 -27.47 15.89 -10.49
N ARG A 338 -26.85 14.74 -10.80
CA ARG A 338 -27.50 13.57 -11.43
C ARG A 338 -27.74 12.41 -10.45
N ASN A 339 -27.48 12.63 -9.16
CA ASN A 339 -27.50 11.58 -8.13
C ASN A 339 -26.63 10.36 -8.49
N ALA A 340 -25.50 10.60 -9.15
CA ALA A 340 -24.60 9.57 -9.64
C ALA A 340 -23.50 9.27 -8.60
N THR A 341 -23.89 8.57 -7.53
CA THR A 341 -23.05 8.34 -6.33
C THR A 341 -22.57 6.89 -6.17
N ASP A 342 -22.85 6.03 -7.16
CA ASP A 342 -22.51 4.61 -7.15
C ASP A 342 -21.41 4.30 -8.17
N ILE A 343 -20.19 4.02 -7.68
CA ILE A 343 -19.02 3.80 -8.53
C ILE A 343 -19.16 2.54 -9.40
N ASP A 344 -19.81 1.48 -8.90
CA ASP A 344 -20.02 0.24 -9.65
C ASP A 344 -20.94 0.46 -10.87
N ARG A 345 -21.83 1.47 -10.82
CA ARG A 345 -22.65 1.88 -11.98
C ARG A 345 -21.91 2.77 -12.96
N LEU A 346 -21.00 3.60 -12.47
CA LEU A 346 -20.21 4.51 -13.30
C LEU A 346 -19.08 3.77 -14.03
N VAL A 347 -18.53 2.75 -13.39
CA VAL A 347 -17.44 1.90 -13.88
C VAL A 347 -17.95 0.46 -13.88
N PRO A 348 -18.89 0.12 -14.79
CA PRO A 348 -19.49 -1.21 -14.81
C PRO A 348 -18.45 -2.28 -15.10
N GLY A 349 -18.56 -3.41 -14.39
CA GLY A 349 -17.79 -4.60 -14.67
C GLY A 349 -18.29 -5.39 -15.88
N GLN A 350 -19.33 -4.97 -16.60
CA GLN A 350 -19.97 -5.84 -17.60
C GLN A 350 -18.97 -6.33 -18.67
N PRO A 351 -18.92 -7.65 -18.94
CA PRO A 351 -17.97 -8.20 -19.90
C PRO A 351 -18.13 -7.58 -21.29
N PRO A 352 -17.02 -7.20 -21.95
CA PRO A 352 -17.08 -6.64 -23.29
C PRO A 352 -17.41 -7.74 -24.31
N SER A 353 -18.28 -7.44 -25.26
CA SER A 353 -18.54 -8.32 -26.40
C SER A 353 -17.67 -7.95 -27.61
N MET A 354 -17.41 -8.96 -28.46
CA MET A 354 -16.78 -8.76 -29.77
C MET A 354 -17.83 -8.54 -30.85
N THR A 355 -17.45 -7.87 -31.94
CA THR A 355 -18.34 -7.72 -33.10
C THR A 355 -18.51 -9.05 -33.83
N LEU A 356 -19.63 -9.24 -34.55
CA LEU A 356 -19.88 -10.45 -35.34
C LEU A 356 -18.77 -10.72 -36.37
N GLY A 357 -18.17 -9.67 -36.94
CA GLY A 357 -17.04 -9.82 -37.86
C GLY A 357 -15.79 -10.39 -37.19
N GLN A 358 -15.45 -9.89 -36.00
CA GLN A 358 -14.31 -10.40 -35.23
C GLN A 358 -14.54 -11.83 -34.72
N LEU A 359 -15.78 -12.19 -34.39
CA LEU A 359 -16.14 -13.57 -34.01
C LEU A 359 -15.91 -14.54 -35.19
N ARG A 360 -16.38 -14.20 -36.38
CA ARG A 360 -16.14 -15.01 -37.60
C ARG A 360 -14.65 -15.15 -37.89
N GLU A 361 -13.88 -14.07 -37.74
CA GLU A 361 -12.43 -14.11 -37.91
C GLU A 361 -11.76 -15.08 -36.91
N LEU A 362 -12.19 -15.07 -35.64
CA LEU A 362 -11.70 -16.00 -34.62
C LEU A 362 -12.07 -17.45 -34.94
N GLU A 363 -13.29 -17.72 -35.41
CA GLU A 363 -13.72 -19.04 -35.87
C GLU A 363 -12.84 -19.56 -37.01
N ASP A 364 -12.57 -18.72 -38.01
CA ASP A 364 -11.68 -19.05 -39.13
C ASP A 364 -10.25 -19.35 -38.67
N ARG A 365 -9.72 -18.58 -37.70
CA ARG A 365 -8.40 -18.86 -37.11
C ARG A 365 -8.38 -20.19 -36.39
N VAL A 366 -9.41 -20.50 -35.61
CA VAL A 366 -9.55 -21.75 -34.88
C VAL A 366 -9.62 -22.95 -35.85
N ALA A 367 -10.35 -22.81 -36.97
CA ALA A 367 -10.41 -23.84 -38.01
C ALA A 367 -9.06 -24.02 -38.73
N LYS A 368 -8.36 -22.92 -39.04
CA LYS A 368 -7.00 -22.96 -39.62
C LYS A 368 -6.00 -23.64 -38.69
N ASP A 369 -6.04 -23.34 -37.39
CA ASP A 369 -5.17 -23.98 -36.41
C ASP A 369 -5.46 -25.47 -36.28
N GLN A 370 -6.73 -25.88 -36.27
CA GLN A 370 -7.09 -27.31 -36.29
C GLN A 370 -6.47 -28.04 -37.48
N ASN A 371 -6.59 -27.47 -38.68
CA ASN A 371 -6.02 -28.06 -39.90
C ASN A 371 -4.48 -28.11 -39.84
N LYS A 372 -3.85 -27.02 -39.38
CA LYS A 372 -2.39 -26.92 -39.26
C LYS A 372 -1.83 -27.94 -38.26
N LEU A 373 -2.52 -28.15 -37.15
CA LEU A 373 -2.15 -29.11 -36.10
C LEU A 373 -2.55 -30.56 -36.46
N LYS A 374 -3.21 -30.78 -37.61
CA LYS A 374 -3.69 -32.08 -38.09
C LYS A 374 -4.63 -32.79 -37.11
N ILE A 375 -5.47 -32.03 -36.41
CA ILE A 375 -6.42 -32.58 -35.40
C ILE A 375 -7.72 -33.01 -36.10
N GLY A 376 -8.09 -34.27 -35.95
CA GLY A 376 -9.26 -34.82 -36.62
C GLY A 376 -10.61 -34.32 -36.06
N PRO A 377 -11.72 -34.49 -36.81
CA PRO A 377 -13.04 -33.98 -36.42
C PRO A 377 -13.59 -34.60 -35.12
N SER A 378 -13.23 -35.84 -34.80
CA SER A 378 -13.67 -36.50 -33.56
C SER A 378 -13.05 -35.82 -32.34
N ARG A 379 -11.71 -35.66 -32.35
CA ARG A 379 -10.99 -34.99 -31.26
C ARG A 379 -11.42 -33.55 -31.09
N ARG A 380 -11.71 -32.86 -32.20
CA ARG A 380 -12.29 -31.51 -32.16
C ARG A 380 -13.61 -31.46 -31.37
N LYS A 381 -14.55 -32.37 -31.67
CA LYS A 381 -15.83 -32.45 -30.96
C LYS A 381 -15.66 -32.70 -29.46
N GLU A 382 -14.69 -33.51 -29.06
CA GLU A 382 -14.39 -33.76 -27.65
C GLU A 382 -13.88 -32.50 -26.95
N ILE A 383 -12.95 -31.77 -27.59
CA ILE A 383 -12.45 -30.48 -27.06
C ILE A 383 -13.58 -29.47 -26.94
N ASP A 384 -14.45 -29.40 -27.95
CA ASP A 384 -15.62 -28.52 -27.93
C ASP A 384 -16.55 -28.87 -26.76
N ALA A 385 -16.83 -30.16 -26.54
CA ALA A 385 -17.65 -30.64 -25.43
C ALA A 385 -17.02 -30.32 -24.05
N ILE A 386 -15.69 -30.44 -23.90
CA ILE A 386 -14.99 -30.09 -22.65
C ILE A 386 -15.20 -28.61 -22.29
N VAL A 387 -15.12 -27.72 -23.27
CA VAL A 387 -15.30 -26.27 -23.05
C VAL A 387 -16.77 -25.94 -22.78
N GLU A 388 -17.69 -26.53 -23.54
CA GLU A 388 -19.13 -26.33 -23.37
C GLU A 388 -19.62 -26.82 -22.01
N ASP A 389 -19.11 -27.94 -21.52
CA ASP A 389 -19.39 -28.44 -20.17
C ASP A 389 -18.86 -27.49 -19.10
N TYR A 390 -17.64 -26.96 -19.28
CA TYR A 390 -17.08 -25.98 -18.34
C TYR A 390 -17.94 -24.71 -18.25
N ILE A 391 -18.34 -24.14 -19.40
CA ILE A 391 -19.19 -22.94 -19.47
C ILE A 391 -20.56 -23.22 -18.87
N ARG A 392 -21.17 -24.38 -19.15
CA ARG A 392 -22.47 -24.75 -18.59
C ARG A 392 -22.43 -24.91 -17.07
N ARG A 393 -21.37 -25.52 -16.54
CA ARG A 393 -21.19 -25.77 -15.10
C ARG A 393 -20.79 -24.51 -14.34
N THR A 394 -20.07 -23.60 -14.99
CA THR A 394 -19.49 -22.41 -14.35
C THR A 394 -20.23 -21.17 -14.81
N LYS A 395 -20.95 -20.51 -13.92
CA LYS A 395 -21.41 -19.12 -14.14
C LYS A 395 -20.24 -18.16 -13.97
N SER A 396 -19.20 -18.32 -14.78
CA SER A 396 -18.11 -17.35 -14.80
C SER A 396 -18.68 -16.01 -15.26
N TYR A 397 -18.21 -14.93 -14.67
CA TYR A 397 -18.74 -13.61 -14.98
C TYR A 397 -18.50 -13.19 -16.44
N ASP A 398 -17.48 -13.77 -17.11
CA ASP A 398 -17.12 -13.47 -18.50
C ASP A 398 -16.92 -14.78 -19.31
N ASP A 399 -18.03 -15.39 -19.73
CA ASP A 399 -18.12 -16.68 -20.42
C ASP A 399 -18.68 -16.56 -21.85
N GLY A 400 -18.50 -15.39 -22.48
CA GLY A 400 -19.00 -15.09 -23.83
C GLY A 400 -18.52 -16.07 -24.91
N PRO A 401 -19.21 -16.11 -26.07
CA PRO A 401 -18.87 -17.03 -27.17
C PRO A 401 -17.43 -16.83 -27.68
N GLU A 402 -16.90 -15.61 -27.67
CA GLU A 402 -15.51 -15.33 -28.00
C GLU A 402 -14.52 -16.02 -27.05
N VAL A 403 -14.84 -16.06 -25.75
CA VAL A 403 -13.99 -16.70 -24.73
C VAL A 403 -14.02 -18.21 -24.96
N ALA A 404 -15.19 -18.78 -25.22
CA ALA A 404 -15.33 -20.20 -25.55
C ALA A 404 -14.47 -20.61 -26.75
N LEU A 405 -14.50 -19.82 -27.84
CA LEU A 405 -13.70 -20.08 -29.04
C LEU A 405 -12.19 -19.99 -28.77
N ALA A 406 -11.76 -18.99 -28.01
CA ALA A 406 -10.36 -18.84 -27.63
C ALA A 406 -9.89 -19.98 -26.68
N MET A 407 -10.74 -20.43 -25.74
CA MET A 407 -10.46 -21.61 -24.91
C MET A 407 -10.29 -22.87 -25.75
N LYS A 408 -11.18 -23.09 -26.73
CA LYS A 408 -11.07 -24.21 -27.69
C LYS A 408 -9.74 -24.16 -28.44
N ARG A 409 -9.33 -22.97 -28.91
CA ARG A 409 -8.03 -22.76 -29.56
C ARG A 409 -6.86 -23.17 -28.67
N ILE A 410 -6.84 -22.72 -27.42
CA ILE A 410 -5.79 -23.07 -26.45
C ILE A 410 -5.73 -24.59 -26.24
N LEU A 411 -6.87 -25.26 -26.09
CA LEU A 411 -6.92 -26.70 -25.89
C LEU A 411 -6.43 -27.50 -27.11
N LEU A 412 -6.67 -27.02 -28.34
CA LEU A 412 -6.11 -27.62 -29.56
C LEU A 412 -4.57 -27.59 -29.52
N HIS A 413 -3.98 -26.44 -29.18
CA HIS A 413 -2.51 -26.32 -29.06
C HIS A 413 -1.96 -27.14 -27.89
N ARG A 414 -2.64 -27.19 -26.75
CA ARG A 414 -2.25 -28.05 -25.61
C ARG A 414 -2.27 -29.53 -25.98
N TYR A 415 -3.28 -29.96 -26.74
CA TYR A 415 -3.35 -31.33 -27.26
C TYR A 415 -2.14 -31.64 -28.14
N ALA A 416 -1.87 -30.79 -29.14
CA ALA A 416 -0.75 -30.95 -30.06
C ALA A 416 0.61 -31.05 -29.34
N VAL A 417 0.84 -30.22 -28.31
CA VAL A 417 2.07 -30.28 -27.51
C VAL A 417 2.19 -31.58 -26.72
N ARG A 418 1.08 -32.12 -26.19
CA ARG A 418 1.09 -33.36 -25.40
C ARG A 418 1.36 -34.60 -26.25
N ILE A 419 0.80 -34.66 -27.46
CA ILE A 419 1.06 -35.77 -28.38
C ILE A 419 2.50 -35.74 -28.89
N ALA A 420 3.06 -34.56 -29.18
CA ALA A 420 4.45 -34.42 -29.62
C ALA A 420 5.47 -34.85 -28.55
N ARG A 421 5.12 -34.73 -27.26
CA ARG A 421 5.96 -35.18 -26.14
C ARG A 421 5.78 -36.67 -25.79
N SER A 422 4.83 -37.35 -26.42
CA SER A 422 4.57 -38.77 -26.20
C SER A 422 5.46 -39.60 -27.14
N THR A 423 6.02 -40.71 -26.62
CA THR A 423 6.89 -41.62 -27.38
C THR A 423 6.16 -42.05 -28.67
N PRO A 424 6.79 -41.97 -29.86
CA PRO A 424 6.12 -42.37 -31.08
C PRO A 424 5.69 -43.84 -30.99
N SER A 425 4.38 -44.08 -31.16
CA SER A 425 3.85 -45.42 -31.34
C SER A 425 4.35 -45.96 -32.68
N LEU A 426 4.64 -47.26 -32.77
CA LEU A 426 4.95 -47.95 -34.03
C LEU A 426 3.74 -48.00 -34.99
N PHE A 427 2.55 -47.61 -34.51
CA PHE A 427 1.33 -47.48 -35.29
C PHE A 427 0.95 -45.99 -35.43
N GLU A 428 0.65 -45.56 -36.67
CA GLU A 428 0.17 -44.21 -36.98
C GLU A 428 -1.28 -44.03 -36.52
N ASP A 429 -1.50 -43.79 -35.23
CA ASP A 429 -2.78 -43.32 -34.74
C ASP A 429 -2.96 -41.83 -35.11
N MET A 430 -3.98 -41.52 -35.91
CA MET A 430 -4.22 -40.15 -36.41
C MET A 430 -4.61 -39.14 -35.31
N ASP A 431 -5.15 -39.58 -34.17
CA ASP A 431 -5.54 -38.73 -33.03
C ASP A 431 -5.31 -39.46 -31.68
N PRO A 432 -4.05 -39.71 -31.27
CA PRO A 432 -3.76 -40.51 -30.08
C PRO A 432 -4.28 -39.84 -28.80
N GLU A 433 -4.63 -40.66 -27.81
CA GLU A 433 -5.02 -40.12 -26.51
C GLU A 433 -3.82 -39.52 -25.77
N PRO A 434 -3.95 -38.31 -25.21
CA PRO A 434 -2.85 -37.70 -24.48
C PRO A 434 -2.68 -38.39 -23.12
N LYS A 435 -1.43 -38.68 -22.72
CA LYS A 435 -1.11 -39.28 -21.40
C LYS A 435 -1.72 -38.52 -20.21
N THR A 436 -1.89 -37.21 -20.36
CA THR A 436 -2.60 -36.37 -19.39
C THR A 436 -3.85 -35.80 -20.06
N PRO A 437 -5.04 -35.98 -19.48
CA PRO A 437 -6.30 -35.56 -20.09
C PRO A 437 -6.39 -34.03 -20.20
N LEU A 438 -7.02 -33.55 -21.27
CA LEU A 438 -7.32 -32.13 -21.43
C LEU A 438 -8.36 -31.70 -20.41
N LYS A 439 -8.23 -30.47 -19.92
CA LYS A 439 -9.14 -29.88 -18.94
C LYS A 439 -9.36 -28.41 -19.30
N ALA A 440 -10.62 -28.00 -19.27
CA ALA A 440 -11.01 -26.59 -19.22
C ALA A 440 -11.23 -26.19 -17.75
N ASP A 441 -10.61 -25.09 -17.34
CA ASP A 441 -10.78 -24.49 -16.01
C ASP A 441 -10.63 -22.96 -16.09
N SER A 442 -10.69 -22.30 -14.92
CA SER A 442 -10.61 -20.85 -14.78
C SER A 442 -9.35 -20.26 -15.39
N ASP A 443 -8.24 -20.98 -15.33
CA ASP A 443 -6.96 -20.52 -15.85
C ASP A 443 -6.96 -20.50 -17.37
N VAL A 444 -7.52 -21.54 -18.00
CA VAL A 444 -7.72 -21.55 -19.47
C VAL A 444 -8.68 -20.44 -19.91
N ALA A 445 -9.75 -20.21 -19.15
CA ALA A 445 -10.69 -19.12 -19.45
C ALA A 445 -10.03 -17.74 -19.34
N HIS A 446 -9.19 -17.53 -18.32
CA HIS A 446 -8.47 -16.26 -18.17
C HIS A 446 -7.38 -16.09 -19.23
N GLY A 447 -6.63 -17.15 -19.56
CA GLY A 447 -5.68 -17.13 -20.67
C GLY A 447 -6.36 -16.82 -22.00
N ALA A 448 -7.56 -17.37 -22.25
CA ALA A 448 -8.36 -17.04 -23.43
C ALA A 448 -8.68 -15.53 -23.50
N ARG A 449 -9.08 -14.90 -22.39
CA ARG A 449 -9.32 -13.44 -22.33
C ARG A 449 -8.06 -12.64 -22.62
N LEU A 450 -6.91 -13.07 -22.10
CA LEU A 450 -5.61 -12.45 -22.37
C LEU A 450 -5.25 -12.52 -23.86
N HIS A 451 -5.43 -13.67 -24.51
CA HIS A 451 -5.25 -13.80 -25.95
C HIS A 451 -6.19 -12.87 -26.74
N LEU A 452 -7.48 -12.83 -26.40
CA LEU A 452 -8.45 -11.94 -27.04
C LEU A 452 -8.09 -10.46 -26.87
N HIS A 453 -7.50 -10.09 -25.73
CA HIS A 453 -7.03 -8.75 -25.48
C HIS A 453 -5.93 -8.34 -26.45
N HIS A 454 -4.85 -9.14 -26.54
CA HIS A 454 -3.70 -8.82 -27.38
C HIS A 454 -3.97 -9.01 -28.87
N GLU A 455 -4.81 -9.96 -29.26
CA GLU A 455 -5.07 -10.26 -30.67
C GLU A 455 -6.21 -9.43 -31.28
N PHE A 456 -7.23 -9.07 -30.49
CA PHE A 456 -8.46 -8.42 -30.99
C PHE A 456 -8.79 -7.10 -30.29
N GLY A 457 -7.96 -6.65 -29.34
CA GLY A 457 -8.21 -5.43 -28.58
C GLY A 457 -9.44 -5.53 -27.66
N ARG A 458 -9.84 -6.75 -27.27
CA ARG A 458 -10.92 -6.94 -26.29
C ARG A 458 -10.44 -6.42 -24.92
N PRO A 459 -11.20 -5.56 -24.21
CA PRO A 459 -10.79 -5.12 -22.88
C PRO A 459 -10.55 -6.30 -21.94
N LEU A 460 -9.49 -6.20 -21.14
CA LEU A 460 -9.07 -7.20 -20.15
C LEU A 460 -9.29 -6.71 -18.72
N HIS A 461 -9.10 -5.41 -18.50
CA HIS A 461 -9.15 -4.71 -17.23
C HIS A 461 -10.31 -3.71 -17.24
N TYR A 462 -11.34 -3.98 -16.46
CA TYR A 462 -12.53 -3.15 -16.37
C TYR A 462 -13.32 -3.46 -15.09
N GLY A 463 -14.14 -2.50 -14.67
CA GLY A 463 -14.88 -2.57 -13.42
C GLY A 463 -14.01 -2.20 -12.22
N ILE A 464 -14.67 -1.90 -11.10
CA ILE A 464 -14.01 -1.39 -9.91
C ILE A 464 -13.04 -2.40 -9.26
N ASP A 465 -13.29 -3.70 -9.41
CA ASP A 465 -12.43 -4.74 -8.85
C ASP A 465 -11.05 -4.72 -9.52
N ASP A 466 -10.98 -4.56 -10.84
CA ASP A 466 -9.73 -4.43 -11.59
C ASP A 466 -9.02 -3.11 -11.28
N VAL A 467 -9.77 -2.03 -11.02
CA VAL A 467 -9.19 -0.76 -10.54
C VAL A 467 -8.54 -0.94 -9.17
N CYS A 468 -9.17 -1.70 -8.26
CA CYS A 468 -8.60 -2.02 -6.96
C CYS A 468 -7.33 -2.87 -7.10
N ASP A 469 -7.36 -3.88 -7.97
CA ASP A 469 -6.24 -4.79 -8.19
C ASP A 469 -5.05 -4.09 -8.86
N ALA A 470 -5.33 -3.19 -9.81
CA ALA A 470 -4.34 -2.31 -10.44
C ALA A 470 -3.58 -1.43 -9.42
N SER A 471 -4.21 -1.18 -8.27
CA SER A 471 -3.70 -0.30 -7.23
C SER A 471 -2.85 -1.00 -6.17
N ASN A 472 -2.73 -2.34 -6.19
CA ASN A 472 -1.92 -3.12 -5.23
C ASN A 472 -2.08 -2.68 -3.77
N GLU A 473 -3.34 -2.57 -3.35
CA GLU A 473 -3.70 -2.17 -1.99
C GLU A 473 -3.19 -0.77 -1.58
N ASN A 474 -2.85 0.09 -2.54
CA ASN A 474 -2.43 1.47 -2.32
C ASN A 474 -3.60 2.45 -2.57
N ALA A 475 -4.02 3.13 -1.51
CA ALA A 475 -5.15 4.06 -1.53
C ALA A 475 -4.92 5.27 -2.46
N GLU A 476 -3.71 5.81 -2.52
CA GLU A 476 -3.39 6.94 -3.41
C GLU A 476 -3.43 6.52 -4.88
N VAL A 477 -2.86 5.35 -5.21
CA VAL A 477 -2.90 4.82 -6.58
C VAL A 477 -4.34 4.54 -7.01
N PHE A 478 -5.17 3.99 -6.12
CA PHE A 478 -6.60 3.82 -6.37
C PHE A 478 -7.30 5.15 -6.66
N LEU A 479 -7.08 6.17 -5.83
CA LEU A 479 -7.66 7.49 -6.03
C LEU A 479 -7.20 8.13 -7.35
N GLN A 480 -5.95 7.91 -7.76
CA GLN A 480 -5.45 8.38 -9.06
C GLN A 480 -6.15 7.72 -10.25
N PHE A 481 -6.35 6.38 -10.23
CA PHE A 481 -7.11 5.69 -11.29
C PHE A 481 -8.58 6.07 -11.28
N ALA A 482 -9.22 6.04 -10.10
CA ALA A 482 -10.62 6.40 -9.93
C ALA A 482 -10.86 7.87 -10.34
N GLY A 483 -9.92 8.78 -10.03
CA GLY A 483 -10.01 10.18 -10.41
C GLY A 483 -10.06 10.40 -11.91
N ASP A 484 -9.18 9.73 -12.67
CA ASP A 484 -9.19 9.84 -14.13
C ASP A 484 -10.44 9.22 -14.76
N LEU A 485 -10.94 8.09 -14.22
CA LEU A 485 -12.22 7.51 -14.63
C LEU A 485 -13.38 8.47 -14.34
N VAL A 486 -13.46 9.01 -13.13
CA VAL A 486 -14.52 9.94 -12.70
C VAL A 486 -14.50 11.23 -13.51
N ALA A 487 -13.33 11.77 -13.87
CA ALA A 487 -13.22 12.94 -14.74
C ALA A 487 -13.82 12.69 -16.13
N ASN A 488 -13.64 11.49 -16.67
CA ASN A 488 -14.26 11.09 -17.94
C ASN A 488 -15.78 10.90 -17.80
N VAL A 489 -16.26 10.33 -16.69
CA VAL A 489 -17.70 10.27 -16.38
C VAL A 489 -18.29 11.66 -16.27
N GLU A 490 -17.64 12.59 -15.57
CA GLU A 490 -18.09 13.98 -15.41
C GLU A 490 -18.17 14.67 -16.78
N THR A 491 -17.18 14.48 -17.65
CA THR A 491 -17.20 14.98 -19.03
C THR A 491 -18.40 14.45 -19.81
N ARG A 492 -18.74 13.16 -19.65
CA ARG A 492 -19.94 12.55 -20.26
C ARG A 492 -21.22 13.12 -19.67
N ALA A 493 -21.26 13.35 -18.35
CA ALA A 493 -22.38 14.00 -17.67
C ALA A 493 -22.65 15.40 -18.23
N ILE A 494 -21.60 16.22 -18.40
CA ILE A 494 -21.69 17.56 -18.99
C ILE A 494 -22.22 17.49 -20.42
N ARG A 495 -21.79 16.49 -21.20
CA ARG A 495 -22.23 16.26 -22.59
C ARG A 495 -23.60 15.58 -22.72
N ASN A 496 -24.33 15.36 -21.62
CA ASN A 496 -25.60 14.62 -21.60
C ASN A 496 -25.53 13.18 -22.16
N ASN A 497 -24.36 12.55 -22.12
CA ASN A 497 -24.20 11.15 -22.52
C ASN A 497 -24.56 10.20 -21.37
N ALA A 498 -24.66 8.90 -21.68
CA ALA A 498 -24.74 7.86 -20.65
C ALA A 498 -23.56 7.96 -19.69
N LEU A 499 -23.81 7.80 -18.39
CA LEU A 499 -22.76 7.98 -17.38
C LEU A 499 -21.80 6.79 -17.30
N ALA A 500 -22.32 5.58 -17.46
CA ALA A 500 -21.55 4.35 -17.38
C ALA A 500 -20.44 4.30 -18.44
N LEU A 501 -19.18 4.21 -18.01
CA LEU A 501 -18.03 4.10 -18.90
C LEU A 501 -17.96 2.70 -19.53
N PRO A 502 -17.94 2.59 -20.87
CA PRO A 502 -17.72 1.31 -21.55
C PRO A 502 -16.35 0.72 -21.21
N ALA A 503 -16.25 -0.61 -21.13
CA ALA A 503 -15.00 -1.31 -20.78
C ALA A 503 -13.79 -0.91 -21.66
N ARG A 504 -14.01 -0.62 -22.96
CA ARG A 504 -12.96 -0.10 -23.86
C ARG A 504 -12.42 1.26 -23.44
N GLU A 505 -13.30 2.18 -23.03
CA GLU A 505 -12.90 3.48 -22.52
C GLU A 505 -12.18 3.34 -21.17
N GLN A 506 -12.71 2.50 -20.26
CA GLN A 506 -12.08 2.21 -18.97
C GLN A 506 -10.64 1.70 -19.14
N GLN A 507 -10.43 0.65 -19.96
CA GLN A 507 -9.10 0.11 -20.24
C GLN A 507 -8.14 1.20 -20.75
N SER A 508 -8.58 1.99 -21.74
CA SER A 508 -7.75 3.03 -22.35
C SER A 508 -7.31 4.08 -21.32
N ILE A 509 -8.24 4.52 -20.47
CA ILE A 509 -7.97 5.47 -19.38
C ILE A 509 -6.99 4.86 -18.38
N LEU A 510 -7.22 3.61 -17.96
CA LEU A 510 -6.37 2.91 -17.01
C LEU A 510 -4.94 2.71 -17.53
N ILE A 511 -4.77 2.29 -18.79
CA ILE A 511 -3.45 2.13 -19.41
C ILE A 511 -2.73 3.50 -19.49
N THR A 512 -3.44 4.54 -19.93
CA THR A 512 -2.87 5.88 -20.06
C THR A 512 -2.42 6.41 -18.70
N LYS A 513 -3.26 6.23 -17.67
CA LYS A 513 -2.91 6.64 -16.30
C LYS A 513 -1.75 5.82 -15.74
N ALA A 514 -1.73 4.51 -15.96
CA ALA A 514 -0.65 3.65 -15.52
C ALA A 514 0.70 4.06 -16.13
N LYS A 515 0.73 4.35 -17.44
CA LYS A 515 1.91 4.92 -18.11
C LYS A 515 2.31 6.25 -17.50
N SER A 516 1.36 7.16 -17.27
CA SER A 516 1.65 8.45 -16.63
C SER A 516 2.21 8.30 -15.21
N ILE A 517 1.77 7.30 -14.44
CA ILE A 517 2.30 7.01 -13.10
C ILE A 517 3.75 6.53 -13.22
N MET A 518 4.00 5.57 -14.11
CA MET A 518 5.34 5.07 -14.38
C MET A 518 6.25 6.21 -14.85
N ASP A 519 5.77 7.06 -15.76
CA ASP A 519 6.46 8.24 -16.30
C ASP A 519 6.77 9.31 -15.25
N ALA A 520 5.97 9.41 -14.20
CA ALA A 520 6.22 10.31 -13.09
C ALA A 520 7.17 9.75 -12.02
N TRP A 521 7.64 8.50 -12.14
CA TRP A 521 8.57 7.93 -11.15
C TRP A 521 9.86 8.75 -11.04
N SER A 522 10.05 9.32 -9.86
CA SER A 522 11.18 10.17 -9.49
C SER A 522 11.70 9.75 -8.12
N PHE A 523 12.49 8.67 -8.09
CA PHE A 523 13.15 8.13 -6.90
C PHE A 523 14.51 7.52 -7.30
N PRO A 524 15.40 7.20 -6.34
CA PRO A 524 16.71 6.62 -6.66
C PRO A 524 16.59 5.35 -7.51
N HIS A 525 17.43 5.23 -8.55
CA HIS A 525 17.39 4.14 -9.54
C HIS A 525 16.08 4.02 -10.36
N ALA A 526 15.22 5.06 -10.42
CA ALA A 526 13.96 4.98 -11.15
C ALA A 526 14.09 4.49 -12.61
N GLN A 527 15.13 4.92 -13.35
CA GLN A 527 15.35 4.42 -14.71
C GLN A 527 15.64 2.91 -14.73
N ARG A 528 16.56 2.42 -13.89
CA ARG A 528 16.87 0.99 -13.78
C ARG A 528 15.64 0.16 -13.37
N VAL A 529 14.79 0.72 -12.50
CA VAL A 529 13.53 0.08 -12.10
C VAL A 529 12.55 -0.01 -13.26
N ARG A 530 12.45 1.03 -14.10
CA ARG A 530 11.65 0.98 -15.34
C ARG A 530 12.17 -0.09 -16.29
N ASP A 531 13.47 -0.09 -16.57
CA ASP A 531 14.09 -1.07 -17.48
C ASP A 531 13.82 -2.50 -16.98
N LEU A 532 13.93 -2.72 -15.67
CA LEU A 532 13.65 -3.99 -15.02
C LEU A 532 12.19 -4.44 -15.21
N VAL A 533 11.22 -3.58 -14.87
CA VAL A 533 9.80 -3.96 -15.00
C VAL A 533 9.36 -4.04 -16.46
N ASP A 534 10.02 -3.32 -17.36
CA ASP A 534 9.77 -3.37 -18.80
C ASP A 534 10.26 -4.68 -19.42
N ALA A 535 11.42 -5.19 -18.98
CA ALA A 535 11.90 -6.51 -19.37
C ALA A 535 10.98 -7.61 -18.83
N ILE A 536 10.67 -7.59 -17.53
CA ILE A 536 9.77 -8.59 -16.90
C ILE A 536 8.40 -8.57 -17.57
N GLY A 537 7.84 -7.38 -17.82
CA GLY A 537 6.53 -7.22 -18.42
C GLY A 537 6.44 -7.76 -19.84
N ARG A 538 7.48 -7.51 -20.66
CA ARG A 538 7.59 -8.07 -22.02
C ARG A 538 7.69 -9.59 -22.01
N ASP A 539 8.61 -10.14 -21.22
CA ASP A 539 8.83 -11.58 -21.18
C ASP A 539 7.58 -12.33 -20.66
N CYS A 540 6.93 -11.78 -19.63
CA CYS A 540 5.66 -12.32 -19.13
C CYS A 540 4.58 -12.31 -20.20
N ARG A 541 4.47 -11.23 -20.98
CA ARG A 541 3.51 -11.13 -22.07
C ARG A 541 3.79 -12.16 -23.16
N GLU A 542 5.04 -12.27 -23.60
CA GLU A 542 5.45 -13.18 -24.67
C GLU A 542 5.16 -14.64 -24.31
N GLU A 543 5.57 -15.10 -23.13
CA GLU A 543 5.30 -16.46 -22.65
C GLU A 543 3.81 -16.73 -22.45
N SER A 544 3.05 -15.74 -21.97
CA SER A 544 1.60 -15.89 -21.74
C SER A 544 0.81 -16.00 -23.04
N LEU A 545 1.32 -15.45 -24.15
CA LEU A 545 0.69 -15.47 -25.46
C LEU A 545 1.10 -16.67 -26.32
N LEU A 546 1.89 -17.61 -25.77
CA LEU A 546 2.14 -18.86 -26.47
C LEU A 546 0.82 -19.59 -26.72
N PRO A 547 0.59 -20.19 -27.92
CA PRO A 547 -0.73 -20.69 -28.33
C PRO A 547 -1.36 -21.73 -27.41
N ASN A 548 -0.53 -22.47 -26.65
CA ASN A 548 -0.96 -23.46 -25.67
C ASN A 548 -1.23 -22.88 -24.27
N ALA A 549 -1.03 -21.57 -24.06
CA ALA A 549 -1.11 -20.86 -22.79
C ALA A 549 -0.47 -21.67 -21.64
N PRO A 550 0.86 -21.88 -21.66
CA PRO A 550 1.54 -22.80 -20.75
C PRO A 550 1.41 -22.38 -19.28
N LEU A 551 1.25 -21.07 -19.04
CA LEU A 551 1.09 -20.46 -17.72
C LEU A 551 -0.40 -20.23 -17.34
N GLY A 552 -1.32 -20.91 -18.03
CA GLY A 552 -2.75 -20.86 -17.69
C GLY A 552 -3.34 -19.46 -17.86
N ALA A 553 -3.60 -18.79 -16.74
CA ALA A 553 -4.11 -17.42 -16.71
C ALA A 553 -3.10 -16.37 -17.25
N GLY A 554 -1.85 -16.77 -17.47
CA GLY A 554 -0.76 -15.88 -17.84
C GLY A 554 0.15 -15.60 -16.64
N ALA A 555 1.25 -14.89 -16.90
CA ALA A 555 2.23 -14.52 -15.91
C ALA A 555 2.31 -13.01 -15.70
N ASN A 556 2.70 -12.65 -14.49
CA ASN A 556 3.03 -11.29 -14.07
C ASN A 556 4.27 -11.29 -13.15
N ALA A 557 5.06 -12.36 -13.16
CA ALA A 557 6.16 -12.54 -12.24
C ALA A 557 7.33 -13.31 -12.88
N VAL A 558 8.52 -13.05 -12.35
CA VAL A 558 9.69 -13.92 -12.51
C VAL A 558 10.03 -14.59 -11.19
N ALA A 559 10.61 -15.78 -11.22
CA ALA A 559 10.97 -16.53 -10.02
C ALA A 559 12.46 -16.81 -9.99
N ILE A 560 13.10 -16.48 -8.88
CA ILE A 560 14.50 -16.81 -8.60
C ILE A 560 14.53 -17.77 -7.43
N THR A 561 15.48 -18.71 -7.40
CA THR A 561 15.57 -19.63 -6.25
C THR A 561 15.88 -18.84 -4.97
N GLU A 562 15.32 -19.28 -3.85
CA GLU A 562 15.61 -18.64 -2.55
C GLU A 562 17.10 -18.63 -2.23
N GLU A 563 17.81 -19.71 -2.55
CA GLU A 563 19.26 -19.83 -2.40
C GLU A 563 20.03 -18.73 -3.17
N GLU A 564 19.68 -18.50 -4.45
CA GLU A 564 20.29 -17.41 -5.22
C GLU A 564 19.95 -16.06 -4.60
N MET A 565 18.68 -15.83 -4.23
CA MET A 565 18.27 -14.56 -3.63
C MET A 565 18.91 -14.27 -2.26
N GLU A 566 19.22 -15.29 -1.46
CA GLU A 566 19.93 -15.15 -0.18
C GLU A 566 21.41 -14.82 -0.36
N SER A 567 22.00 -15.18 -1.51
CA SER A 567 23.39 -14.83 -1.85
C SER A 567 23.59 -13.33 -2.17
N LEU A 568 22.50 -12.58 -2.38
CA LEU A 568 22.55 -11.17 -2.72
C LEU A 568 22.97 -10.31 -1.51
N SER A 569 24.12 -9.65 -1.60
CA SER A 569 24.61 -8.75 -0.55
C SER A 569 23.69 -7.53 -0.37
N GLN A 570 23.58 -7.01 0.86
CA GLN A 570 22.84 -5.76 1.12
C GLN A 570 23.49 -4.53 0.48
N GLU A 571 24.80 -4.59 0.23
CA GLU A 571 25.57 -3.52 -0.42
C GLU A 571 25.54 -3.61 -1.96
N ASP A 572 24.91 -4.66 -2.51
CA ASP A 572 24.79 -4.83 -3.95
C ASP A 572 23.89 -3.76 -4.57
N GLU A 573 24.29 -3.20 -5.71
CA GLU A 573 23.48 -2.23 -6.44
C GLU A 573 22.13 -2.84 -6.85
N LEU A 574 22.08 -4.12 -7.22
CA LEU A 574 20.82 -4.82 -7.53
C LEU A 574 19.90 -4.88 -6.30
N ALA A 575 20.44 -5.09 -5.10
CA ALA A 575 19.64 -5.07 -3.87
C ALA A 575 19.00 -3.69 -3.65
N SER A 576 19.74 -2.63 -3.95
CA SER A 576 19.23 -1.25 -3.90
C SER A 576 18.14 -1.00 -4.95
N VAL A 577 18.33 -1.46 -6.20
CA VAL A 577 17.30 -1.37 -7.26
C VAL A 577 16.01 -2.08 -6.83
N LEU A 578 16.11 -3.33 -6.35
CA LEU A 578 14.96 -4.10 -5.89
C LEU A 578 14.27 -3.45 -4.68
N LYS A 579 15.04 -2.90 -3.74
CA LYS A 579 14.52 -2.14 -2.60
C LYS A 579 13.63 -0.99 -3.07
N TYR A 580 14.14 -0.13 -3.96
CA TYR A 580 13.37 1.02 -4.43
C TYR A 580 12.19 0.62 -5.30
N ALA A 581 12.31 -0.46 -6.08
CA ALA A 581 11.20 -1.01 -6.87
C ALA A 581 10.04 -1.50 -5.97
N ILE A 582 10.34 -2.21 -4.88
CA ILE A 582 9.32 -2.66 -3.92
C ILE A 582 8.72 -1.46 -3.16
N ALA A 583 9.58 -0.58 -2.65
CA ALA A 583 9.15 0.54 -1.81
C ALA A 583 8.26 1.56 -2.52
N ASN A 584 8.44 1.73 -3.83
CA ASN A 584 7.66 2.65 -4.66
C ASN A 584 6.56 1.93 -5.46
N GLY A 585 6.30 0.65 -5.19
CA GLY A 585 5.17 -0.07 -5.78
C GLY A 585 5.33 -0.40 -7.27
N ALA A 586 6.55 -0.60 -7.75
CA ALA A 586 6.81 -1.13 -9.09
C ALA A 586 6.73 -2.66 -9.14
N ILE A 587 7.16 -3.32 -8.06
CA ILE A 587 7.10 -4.78 -7.88
C ILE A 587 6.65 -5.16 -6.46
N THR A 588 6.23 -6.41 -6.27
CA THR A 588 6.12 -7.05 -4.96
C THR A 588 6.96 -8.33 -4.95
N ILE A 589 7.53 -8.67 -3.79
CA ILE A 589 8.29 -9.90 -3.62
C ILE A 589 7.58 -10.87 -2.67
N GLU A 590 7.39 -12.10 -3.12
CA GLU A 590 6.93 -13.21 -2.30
C GLU A 590 8.06 -14.19 -2.06
N ARG A 591 8.46 -14.36 -0.80
CA ARG A 591 9.56 -15.26 -0.40
C ARG A 591 9.04 -16.65 -0.05
N ASN A 592 9.91 -17.64 -0.21
CA ASN A 592 9.69 -19.03 0.17
C ASN A 592 8.46 -19.67 -0.51
N TYR A 593 8.18 -19.27 -1.75
CA TYR A 593 7.12 -19.86 -2.55
C TYR A 593 7.50 -21.29 -2.96
N GLY A 594 6.76 -22.29 -2.45
CA GLY A 594 7.05 -23.69 -2.71
C GLY A 594 6.44 -24.19 -4.01
N GLN A 595 7.27 -24.54 -4.99
CA GLN A 595 6.82 -25.24 -6.20
C GLN A 595 7.89 -26.14 -6.78
N GLY A 596 7.49 -27.37 -7.15
CA GLY A 596 8.36 -28.29 -7.87
C GLY A 596 9.62 -28.66 -7.09
N SER A 597 9.46 -29.04 -5.81
CA SER A 597 10.55 -29.35 -4.85
C SER A 597 11.54 -28.22 -4.56
N LYS A 598 11.31 -27.02 -5.07
CA LYS A 598 12.15 -25.83 -4.85
C LYS A 598 11.39 -24.74 -4.11
N LEU A 599 12.14 -23.88 -3.43
CA LEU A 599 11.64 -22.62 -2.88
C LEU A 599 12.08 -21.47 -3.79
N TRP A 600 11.12 -20.62 -4.10
CA TRP A 600 11.29 -19.50 -5.01
C TRP A 600 10.99 -18.17 -4.30
N ALA A 601 11.72 -17.14 -4.70
CA ALA A 601 11.34 -15.76 -4.51
C ALA A 601 10.64 -15.28 -5.79
N LEU A 602 9.34 -15.04 -5.71
CA LEU A 602 8.56 -14.49 -6.82
C LEU A 602 8.66 -12.97 -6.81
N ILE A 603 9.14 -12.40 -7.91
CA ILE A 603 9.17 -10.97 -8.16
C ILE A 603 8.02 -10.67 -9.11
N GLU A 604 6.90 -10.23 -8.53
CA GLU A 604 5.65 -9.93 -9.23
C GLU A 604 5.64 -8.44 -9.61
N VAL A 605 5.32 -8.10 -10.86
CA VAL A 605 5.08 -6.70 -11.22
C VAL A 605 3.74 -6.24 -10.65
N THR A 606 3.65 -4.97 -10.26
CA THR A 606 2.39 -4.43 -9.74
C THR A 606 1.34 -4.29 -10.84
N GLY A 607 0.08 -4.20 -10.44
CA GLY A 607 -1.08 -3.98 -11.30
C GLY A 607 -0.94 -2.74 -12.17
N THR A 608 -0.26 -1.69 -11.70
CA THR A 608 0.08 -0.51 -12.53
C THR A 608 0.97 -0.91 -13.71
N VAL A 609 2.02 -1.69 -13.49
CA VAL A 609 2.87 -2.21 -14.57
C VAL A 609 2.10 -3.20 -15.45
N ALA A 610 1.33 -4.11 -14.85
CA ALA A 610 0.53 -5.10 -15.56
C ALA A 610 -0.50 -4.45 -16.51
N LEU A 611 -1.09 -3.31 -16.14
CA LEU A 611 -1.94 -2.52 -17.04
C LEU A 611 -1.20 -2.10 -18.32
N VAL A 612 0.02 -1.57 -18.19
CA VAL A 612 0.82 -1.08 -19.32
C VAL A 612 1.14 -2.19 -20.31
N TYR A 613 1.45 -3.39 -19.79
CA TYR A 613 1.82 -4.56 -20.59
C TYR A 613 0.62 -5.45 -20.97
N GLY A 614 -0.57 -5.14 -20.50
CA GLY A 614 -1.78 -5.95 -20.72
C GLY A 614 -1.67 -7.34 -20.12
N LEU A 615 -1.10 -7.48 -18.91
CA LEU A 615 -0.89 -8.74 -18.19
C LEU A 615 -2.07 -9.07 -17.27
N THR A 616 -2.13 -10.31 -16.78
CA THR A 616 -3.14 -10.73 -15.80
C THR A 616 -2.90 -10.15 -14.40
N PHE A 617 -3.97 -9.88 -13.66
CA PHE A 617 -3.93 -9.66 -12.20
C PHE A 617 -4.04 -10.96 -11.37
N ASN A 618 -4.23 -12.12 -12.02
CA ASN A 618 -4.17 -13.40 -11.34
C ASN A 618 -2.73 -13.67 -10.91
N ARG A 619 -2.56 -14.26 -9.71
CA ARG A 619 -1.26 -14.59 -9.15
C ARG A 619 -0.89 -16.04 -9.43
N GLY A 620 0.40 -16.35 -9.36
CA GLY A 620 0.94 -17.71 -9.43
C GLY A 620 1.57 -18.11 -10.77
N GLY A 621 1.28 -17.40 -11.86
CA GLY A 621 2.00 -17.58 -13.13
C GLY A 621 3.34 -16.85 -13.10
N PHE A 622 4.45 -17.58 -13.27
CA PHE A 622 5.78 -16.98 -13.29
C PHE A 622 6.74 -17.65 -14.27
N LEU A 623 7.81 -16.92 -14.60
CA LEU A 623 8.92 -17.38 -15.44
C LEU A 623 10.14 -17.68 -14.55
N PRO A 624 10.66 -18.93 -14.51
CA PRO A 624 11.90 -19.22 -13.80
C PRO A 624 13.09 -18.48 -14.43
N GLN A 625 13.81 -17.71 -13.61
CA GLN A 625 14.96 -16.90 -14.00
C GLN A 625 16.10 -17.06 -12.98
N LYS A 626 17.27 -16.50 -13.32
CA LYS A 626 18.44 -16.41 -12.43
C LYS A 626 18.70 -14.96 -12.01
N LEU A 627 19.52 -14.74 -10.98
CA LEU A 627 19.94 -13.38 -10.61
C LEU A 627 20.54 -12.56 -11.77
N ASP A 628 21.31 -13.19 -12.66
CA ASP A 628 21.91 -12.52 -13.82
C ASP A 628 20.87 -11.92 -14.77
N TYR A 629 19.67 -12.52 -14.84
CA TYR A 629 18.58 -11.97 -15.61
C TYR A 629 18.17 -10.60 -15.05
N LEU A 630 18.00 -10.46 -13.73
CA LEU A 630 17.64 -9.17 -13.13
C LEU A 630 18.72 -8.12 -13.33
N ARG A 631 20.00 -8.52 -13.28
CA ARG A 631 21.12 -7.61 -13.54
C ARG A 631 21.10 -7.07 -14.97
N ARG A 632 20.89 -7.94 -15.97
CA ARG A 632 20.72 -7.50 -17.36
C ARG A 632 19.47 -6.64 -17.54
N ALA A 633 18.35 -7.07 -16.97
CA ALA A 633 17.06 -6.36 -17.06
C ALA A 633 17.11 -4.95 -16.45
N SER A 634 17.90 -4.74 -15.40
CA SER A 634 18.10 -3.44 -14.74
C SER A 634 19.28 -2.62 -15.30
N GLY A 635 19.90 -3.08 -16.39
CA GLY A 635 21.04 -2.41 -17.02
C GLY A 635 22.31 -2.36 -16.13
N LEU A 636 22.47 -3.32 -15.20
CA LEU A 636 23.65 -3.44 -14.34
C LEU A 636 24.79 -4.24 -15.00
N ILE A 637 24.49 -4.93 -16.09
CA ILE A 637 25.46 -5.61 -16.94
C ILE A 637 25.14 -5.17 -18.37
N ASP A 638 26.13 -4.66 -19.10
CA ASP A 638 25.99 -4.36 -20.52
C ASP A 638 25.64 -5.66 -21.27
N ALA A 639 24.59 -5.60 -22.10
CA ALA A 639 24.04 -6.74 -22.82
C ALA A 639 24.98 -7.30 -23.88
#